data_AF-A0A5J6IJA9-F1
#
_entry.id   AF-A0A5J6IJA9-F1
#
_cell.length_a   1.000
_cell.length_b   1.000
_cell.length_c   1.000
_cell.angle_alpha   90.00
_cell.angle_beta   90.00
_cell.angle_gamma   90.00
#
_symmetry.space_group_name_H-M   'P 1'
#
loop_
_entity.id
_entity.type
_entity.pdbx_description
1 polymer ?
#
loop_
_entity_poly.entity_id
_entity_poly.type
_entity_poly.pdbx_seq_one_letter_code
_entity_poly.pdbx_strand_id
1 'polypeptide(L)'
;MRSLTHTTAAAAGVLAAVASLLAAPPAVAAGPRDVTADVLADRDVTLGGDTVVTVPPGTTTYDGVFRGEGTLTVRGSGTLVLTKDSDFTLPESRQRVRTLGGNHPYVTVANPDPPAVTVERGATLQYGDGGTTGLIGHFPYNTPAFRLNQDNIRVDGTLRLSLTSAYNLGTISGSGLITQPRFLWGTWDVSGTHSFSGVIDNGTQLNAGRPEYATSLPNVRKVLNQGTWTVDTPLGRTVTMGMDFYQREYGSDINVQSRPGSKVILTGQYSWSDRGGDRDPSLSDPALNWTPARKNVNKRGTNIKGANVQWGDGTTNRIFMPGTAETVYINLLAARSRSRLTFDYDGPVTLGAPIGGGVFHDTLAAPGAGDIVIAGTPGNDVTFAAVQYYDGSTTVEKGAVLRLGSGKRGGDGGLYTAGGHYKVVNDGSLVLRNTNRPLTLSRVGGSGSLTQSGAATTTLTGAAVTYTGTTTVSKGTLALRRGATLTRSRAIRLTAAGARLDTGPAGLHVATTLTGKGTVAGAVTNEGAVTTGLTVNGPYTQSSKGTLVLRGKPLKVTGTVRLAGDLDVSALGGRGRPAREVTVLDHRGDGRISGTFEGLRQGARLKLGDTTYRIDYRAGDGNDVALTAKTAPSPSPTAPEASASGAVAPRSAGRSEDVGFGWWPYALGLALVVSLAVPVAARRGRGSRRAGRHAARARQ
;
A
#
# COMPACT_ATOMS: atom_id res chain seq x y z
N MET A 1 -24.81 -24.31 -95.38
CA MET A 1 -25.62 -23.13 -95.02
C MET A 1 -24.76 -22.22 -94.16
N ARG A 2 -24.56 -20.97 -94.63
CA ARG A 2 -24.28 -19.70 -93.91
C ARG A 2 -23.35 -19.78 -92.69
N SER A 3 -22.23 -19.08 -92.53
CA SER A 3 -21.73 -17.78 -93.03
C SER A 3 -20.35 -17.65 -92.33
N LEU A 4 -19.21 -17.47 -93.02
CA LEU A 4 -18.54 -16.17 -93.25
C LEU A 4 -18.33 -15.39 -91.91
N THR A 5 -17.13 -14.99 -91.46
CA THR A 5 -15.96 -14.44 -92.17
C THR A 5 -14.79 -14.17 -91.22
N HIS A 6 -13.56 -14.40 -91.72
CA HIS A 6 -12.34 -13.55 -91.62
C HIS A 6 -11.73 -13.23 -90.23
N THR A 7 -10.40 -13.23 -90.00
CA THR A 7 -9.25 -13.02 -90.91
C THR A 7 -7.96 -13.49 -90.22
N THR A 8 -7.08 -14.13 -91.01
CA THR A 8 -5.59 -14.17 -91.03
C THR A 8 -4.83 -13.21 -90.09
N ALA A 9 -3.60 -13.41 -89.62
CA ALA A 9 -2.43 -14.19 -90.03
C ALA A 9 -1.45 -14.16 -88.82
N ALA A 10 -0.73 -15.21 -88.43
CA ALA A 10 0.49 -15.78 -89.03
C ALA A 10 1.75 -15.52 -88.16
N ALA A 11 2.73 -16.39 -88.39
CA ALA A 11 4.11 -16.45 -87.90
C ALA A 11 4.31 -17.06 -86.50
N ALA A 12 5.25 -17.97 -86.20
CA ALA A 12 6.25 -18.82 -86.90
C ALA A 12 7.42 -19.01 -85.89
N GLY A 13 8.05 -20.19 -85.88
CA GLY A 13 9.39 -20.41 -85.29
C GLY A 13 9.38 -20.88 -83.82
N VAL A 14 9.68 -22.12 -83.39
CA VAL A 14 10.75 -23.12 -83.65
C VAL A 14 11.92 -23.05 -82.62
N LEU A 15 12.19 -24.21 -81.96
CA LEU A 15 13.44 -24.69 -81.30
C LEU A 15 13.88 -23.99 -79.98
N ALA A 16 14.47 -24.62 -78.95
CA ALA A 16 15.17 -25.90 -78.79
C ALA A 16 15.36 -26.30 -77.28
N ALA A 17 15.74 -27.57 -77.09
CA ALA A 17 16.70 -28.11 -76.11
C ALA A 17 16.34 -28.15 -74.60
N VAL A 18 15.98 -29.36 -74.14
CA VAL A 18 16.02 -29.78 -72.74
C VAL A 18 17.44 -30.27 -72.43
N ALA A 19 18.20 -29.47 -71.69
CA ALA A 19 19.46 -29.89 -71.06
C ALA A 19 19.16 -30.38 -69.64
N SER A 20 19.44 -31.67 -69.42
CA SER A 20 19.51 -32.31 -68.12
C SER A 20 20.59 -31.68 -67.25
N LEU A 21 20.18 -30.86 -66.27
CA LEU A 21 21.00 -30.41 -65.16
C LEU A 21 20.61 -31.19 -63.90
N LEU A 22 21.60 -31.90 -63.36
CA LEU A 22 21.59 -32.51 -62.04
C LEU A 22 21.13 -31.48 -61.00
N ALA A 23 19.96 -31.70 -60.42
CA ALA A 23 19.56 -31.01 -59.20
C ALA A 23 20.52 -31.44 -58.09
N ALA A 24 21.42 -30.54 -57.68
CA ALA A 24 22.11 -30.68 -56.42
C ALA A 24 21.06 -30.87 -55.31
N PRO A 25 21.22 -31.84 -54.39
CA PRO A 25 20.30 -31.96 -53.28
C PRO A 25 20.27 -30.61 -52.53
N PRO A 26 19.11 -30.20 -51.97
CA PRO A 26 19.07 -29.00 -51.15
C PRO A 26 20.13 -29.15 -50.06
N ALA A 27 20.99 -28.14 -49.90
CA ALA A 27 21.98 -28.11 -48.84
C ALA A 27 21.27 -28.31 -47.50
N VAL A 28 21.41 -29.52 -46.95
CA VAL A 28 21.00 -29.82 -45.58
C VAL A 28 21.81 -28.85 -44.73
N ALA A 29 21.14 -27.95 -44.00
CA ALA A 29 21.80 -27.08 -43.05
C ALA A 29 22.70 -27.96 -42.18
N ALA A 30 24.02 -27.79 -42.29
CA ALA A 30 24.96 -28.57 -41.51
C ALA A 30 24.57 -28.40 -40.03
N GLY A 31 24.39 -29.51 -39.33
CA GLY A 31 24.10 -29.48 -37.90
C GLY A 31 25.18 -28.72 -37.12
N PRO A 32 24.92 -28.34 -35.86
CA PRO A 32 25.88 -27.61 -35.06
C PRO A 32 27.24 -28.33 -35.01
N ARG A 33 28.33 -27.60 -35.16
CA ARG A 33 29.69 -28.16 -35.09
C ARG A 33 29.98 -28.56 -33.64
N ASP A 34 30.21 -29.85 -33.40
CA ASP A 34 30.64 -30.34 -32.09
C ASP A 34 32.16 -30.09 -31.92
N VAL A 35 32.54 -29.31 -30.91
CA VAL A 35 33.94 -28.97 -30.58
C VAL A 35 34.39 -29.57 -29.26
N THR A 36 33.66 -30.58 -28.76
CA THR A 36 33.94 -31.22 -27.46
C THR A 36 35.37 -31.73 -27.37
N ALA A 37 35.88 -32.38 -28.43
CA ALA A 37 37.25 -32.92 -28.43
C ALA A 37 38.31 -31.82 -28.33
N ASP A 38 38.09 -30.67 -28.96
CA ASP A 38 39.01 -29.52 -28.91
C ASP A 38 39.01 -28.90 -27.51
N VAL A 39 37.83 -28.72 -26.91
CA VAL A 39 37.68 -28.19 -25.54
C VAL A 39 38.29 -29.13 -24.50
N LEU A 40 38.06 -30.45 -24.61
CA LEU A 40 38.66 -31.44 -23.70
C LEU A 40 40.19 -31.56 -23.87
N ALA A 41 40.71 -31.20 -25.04
CA ALA A 41 42.13 -31.09 -25.31
C ALA A 41 42.70 -29.70 -25.01
N ASP A 42 41.89 -28.82 -24.41
CA ASP A 42 42.26 -27.46 -24.00
C ASP A 42 42.79 -26.56 -25.15
N ARG A 43 42.19 -26.70 -26.33
CA ARG A 43 42.58 -25.93 -27.53
C ARG A 43 41.64 -24.76 -27.77
N ASP A 44 42.19 -23.64 -28.23
CA ASP A 44 41.38 -22.53 -28.73
C ASP A 44 40.43 -22.97 -29.84
N VAL A 45 39.18 -22.48 -29.77
CA VAL A 45 38.12 -22.79 -30.73
C VAL A 45 37.70 -21.53 -31.46
N THR A 46 37.83 -21.55 -32.79
CA THR A 46 37.24 -20.52 -33.67
C THR A 46 35.86 -21.00 -34.16
N LEU A 47 34.82 -20.27 -33.77
CA LEU A 47 33.45 -20.42 -34.23
C LEU A 47 33.34 -19.89 -35.67
N GLY A 48 32.61 -20.63 -36.50
CA GLY A 48 32.20 -20.23 -37.86
C GLY A 48 30.72 -20.52 -38.11
N GLY A 49 29.93 -20.59 -37.05
CA GLY A 49 28.54 -21.04 -37.05
C GLY A 49 28.09 -21.57 -35.69
N ASP A 50 26.93 -22.22 -35.67
CA ASP A 50 26.39 -22.83 -34.45
C ASP A 50 27.33 -23.95 -33.96
N THR A 51 27.78 -23.85 -32.71
CA THR A 51 28.82 -24.67 -32.10
C THR A 51 28.31 -25.29 -30.80
N VAL A 52 28.65 -26.55 -30.54
CA VAL A 52 28.20 -27.30 -29.36
C VAL A 52 29.40 -27.88 -28.61
N VAL A 53 29.34 -27.82 -27.28
CA VAL A 53 30.24 -28.51 -26.36
C VAL A 53 29.42 -29.43 -25.46
N THR A 54 29.73 -30.72 -25.49
CA THR A 54 29.10 -31.74 -24.65
C THR A 54 30.00 -32.03 -23.44
N VAL A 55 29.71 -31.41 -22.31
CA VAL A 55 30.54 -31.50 -21.10
C VAL A 55 30.29 -32.85 -20.40
N PRO A 56 31.33 -33.70 -20.24
CA PRO A 56 31.20 -34.98 -19.55
C PRO A 56 30.93 -34.77 -18.06
N PRO A 57 30.40 -35.77 -17.33
CA PRO A 57 30.23 -35.68 -15.88
C PRO A 57 31.53 -35.26 -15.17
N GLY A 58 31.42 -34.39 -14.16
CA GLY A 58 32.56 -33.82 -13.44
C GLY A 58 32.85 -32.37 -13.83
N THR A 59 34.10 -31.95 -13.66
CA THR A 59 34.55 -30.58 -13.94
C THR A 59 35.62 -30.61 -15.04
N THR A 60 35.42 -29.81 -16.07
CA THR A 60 36.38 -29.55 -17.15
C THR A 60 36.81 -28.09 -17.04
N THR A 61 38.07 -27.86 -16.66
CA THR A 61 38.69 -26.54 -16.76
C THR A 61 39.17 -26.33 -18.19
N TYR A 62 38.89 -25.16 -18.75
CA TYR A 62 39.24 -24.78 -20.11
C TYR A 62 40.00 -23.46 -20.09
N ASP A 63 41.30 -23.54 -20.36
CA ASP A 63 42.24 -22.44 -20.51
C ASP A 63 42.37 -21.99 -21.97
N GLY A 64 41.77 -22.70 -22.93
CA GLY A 64 41.54 -22.18 -24.27
C GLY A 64 40.51 -21.05 -24.32
N VAL A 65 40.34 -20.43 -25.49
CA VAL A 65 39.32 -19.39 -25.73
C VAL A 65 38.36 -19.74 -26.86
N PHE A 66 37.12 -19.25 -26.78
CA PHE A 66 36.20 -19.21 -27.92
C PHE A 66 36.31 -17.85 -28.62
N ARG A 67 36.42 -17.86 -29.95
CA ARG A 67 36.50 -16.65 -30.79
C ARG A 67 35.77 -16.81 -32.12
N GLY A 68 35.57 -15.73 -32.86
CA GLY A 68 35.01 -15.76 -34.22
C GLY A 68 33.53 -15.40 -34.27
N GLU A 69 32.74 -16.05 -35.13
CA GLU A 69 31.33 -15.74 -35.34
C GLU A 69 30.46 -17.01 -35.24
N GLY A 70 29.38 -16.97 -34.44
CA GLY A 70 28.49 -18.11 -34.27
C GLY A 70 27.67 -18.10 -32.99
N THR A 71 27.25 -19.29 -32.56
CA THR A 71 26.65 -19.52 -31.25
C THR A 71 27.39 -20.62 -30.51
N LEU A 72 27.38 -20.58 -29.18
CA LEU A 72 27.91 -21.63 -28.32
C LEU A 72 26.79 -22.26 -27.49
N THR A 73 26.58 -23.57 -27.65
CA THR A 73 25.68 -24.35 -26.81
C THR A 73 26.48 -25.30 -25.92
N VAL A 74 26.36 -25.11 -24.61
CA VAL A 74 26.97 -25.96 -23.58
C VAL A 74 25.92 -26.94 -23.08
N ARG A 75 26.13 -28.22 -23.32
CA ARG A 75 25.23 -29.32 -22.94
C ARG A 75 25.96 -30.43 -22.18
N GLY A 76 25.23 -31.46 -21.76
CA GLY A 76 25.78 -32.57 -20.99
C GLY A 76 25.42 -32.47 -19.50
N SER A 77 26.25 -33.04 -18.63
CA SER A 77 25.97 -33.14 -17.19
C SER A 77 27.08 -32.60 -16.29
N GLY A 78 28.20 -32.18 -16.87
CA GLY A 78 29.33 -31.61 -16.13
C GLY A 78 29.34 -30.09 -16.05
N THR A 79 30.46 -29.59 -15.52
CA THR A 79 30.79 -28.17 -15.41
C THR A 79 31.94 -27.83 -16.35
N LEU A 80 31.73 -26.88 -17.26
CA LEU A 80 32.78 -26.25 -18.04
C LEU A 80 33.20 -24.94 -17.35
N VAL A 81 34.43 -24.88 -16.86
CA VAL A 81 35.01 -23.68 -16.22
C VAL A 81 35.88 -22.94 -17.23
N LEU A 82 35.51 -21.71 -17.56
CA LEU A 82 36.32 -20.83 -18.39
C LEU A 82 37.28 -20.05 -17.50
N THR A 83 38.59 -20.14 -17.77
CA THR A 83 39.61 -19.38 -17.01
C THR A 83 40.11 -18.15 -17.79
N LYS A 84 39.94 -18.15 -19.12
CA LYS A 84 40.26 -17.02 -20.01
C LYS A 84 39.03 -16.42 -20.66
N ASP A 85 39.10 -15.13 -20.94
CA ASP A 85 38.01 -14.41 -21.61
C ASP A 85 37.85 -14.90 -23.05
N SER A 86 36.60 -15.09 -23.46
CA SER A 86 36.20 -15.46 -24.81
C SER A 86 35.41 -14.34 -25.44
N ASP A 87 35.69 -14.04 -26.71
CA ASP A 87 35.09 -12.93 -27.47
C ASP A 87 34.74 -13.44 -28.86
N PHE A 88 33.45 -13.60 -29.10
CA PHE A 88 32.88 -13.93 -30.40
C PHE A 88 31.59 -13.13 -30.58
N THR A 89 31.04 -13.13 -31.78
CA THR A 89 29.78 -12.43 -32.06
C THR A 89 28.80 -13.33 -32.79
N LEU A 90 27.53 -12.95 -32.78
CA LEU A 90 26.59 -13.50 -33.76
C LEU A 90 26.95 -13.00 -35.16
N PRO A 91 26.65 -13.76 -36.23
CA PRO A 91 26.72 -13.24 -37.60
C PRO A 91 25.93 -11.94 -37.74
N GLU A 92 26.42 -10.97 -38.52
CA GLU A 92 25.78 -9.65 -38.69
C GLU A 92 24.27 -9.73 -39.00
N SER A 93 23.86 -10.72 -39.79
CA SER A 93 22.45 -10.97 -40.16
C SER A 93 21.54 -11.31 -38.97
N ARG A 94 22.10 -11.74 -37.84
CA ARG A 94 21.41 -12.07 -36.59
C ARG A 94 21.51 -10.95 -35.54
N GLN A 95 22.36 -9.96 -35.76
CA GLN A 95 22.48 -8.78 -34.90
C GLN A 95 21.36 -7.77 -35.23
N ARG A 96 20.58 -7.38 -34.23
CA ARG A 96 19.35 -6.58 -34.33
C ARG A 96 19.26 -5.50 -33.25
N VAL A 97 20.09 -5.62 -32.22
CA VAL A 97 20.18 -4.74 -31.06
C VAL A 97 20.31 -3.27 -31.45
N ARG A 98 19.59 -2.44 -30.71
CA ARG A 98 19.69 -0.99 -30.77
C ARG A 98 19.84 -0.45 -29.37
N THR A 99 20.96 0.22 -29.11
CA THR A 99 21.19 0.96 -27.87
C THR A 99 20.81 2.43 -28.08
N LEU A 100 19.87 2.94 -27.29
CA LEU A 100 19.54 4.36 -27.28
C LEU A 100 20.06 5.00 -25.99
N GLY A 101 20.41 6.29 -26.04
CA GLY A 101 20.73 7.07 -24.83
C GLY A 101 22.21 7.06 -24.40
N GLY A 102 23.16 6.90 -25.34
CA GLY A 102 24.61 6.94 -25.10
C GLY A 102 25.16 8.27 -24.55
N ASN A 103 24.33 9.32 -24.44
CA ASN A 103 24.58 10.52 -23.65
C ASN A 103 23.23 11.01 -23.10
N HIS A 104 23.03 10.88 -21.78
CA HIS A 104 21.93 11.43 -20.96
C HIS A 104 20.48 11.36 -21.54
N PRO A 105 19.49 10.75 -20.86
CA PRO A 105 19.49 10.52 -19.42
C PRO A 105 19.84 9.08 -18.97
N TYR A 106 19.75 8.06 -19.82
CA TYR A 106 20.13 6.66 -19.52
C TYR A 106 20.07 5.77 -20.78
N VAL A 107 20.73 4.62 -20.73
CA VAL A 107 20.79 3.61 -21.81
C VAL A 107 19.54 2.73 -21.82
N THR A 108 18.97 2.51 -22.99
CA THR A 108 17.95 1.47 -23.23
C THR A 108 18.39 0.52 -24.33
N VAL A 109 18.09 -0.76 -24.13
CA VAL A 109 18.30 -1.82 -25.12
C VAL A 109 16.96 -2.14 -25.78
N ALA A 110 16.88 -1.96 -27.09
CA ALA A 110 15.74 -2.34 -27.91
C ALA A 110 16.14 -3.44 -28.89
N ASN A 111 15.22 -4.36 -29.17
CA ASN A 111 15.43 -5.50 -30.07
C ASN A 111 16.69 -6.32 -29.73
N PRO A 112 16.83 -6.81 -28.48
CA PRO A 112 18.04 -7.55 -28.10
C PRO A 112 18.28 -8.72 -29.06
N ASP A 113 19.54 -8.96 -29.36
CA ASP A 113 20.00 -10.08 -30.18
C ASP A 113 19.49 -11.42 -29.62
N PRO A 114 19.31 -12.48 -30.44
CA PRO A 114 19.07 -13.80 -29.90
C PRO A 114 20.25 -14.24 -29.00
N PRO A 115 20.07 -15.23 -28.12
CA PRO A 115 21.17 -15.75 -27.32
C PRO A 115 22.34 -16.22 -28.20
N ALA A 116 23.54 -15.71 -27.92
CA ALA A 116 24.81 -16.17 -28.48
C ALA A 116 25.33 -17.39 -27.70
N VAL A 117 25.02 -17.45 -26.40
CA VAL A 117 25.35 -18.57 -25.51
C VAL A 117 24.07 -19.25 -25.03
N THR A 118 24.03 -20.58 -25.09
CA THR A 118 22.98 -21.42 -24.48
C THR A 118 23.58 -22.42 -23.52
N VAL A 119 23.09 -22.45 -22.28
CA VAL A 119 23.42 -23.47 -21.28
C VAL A 119 22.22 -24.40 -21.14
N GLU A 120 22.32 -25.61 -21.68
CA GLU A 120 21.23 -26.59 -21.65
C GLU A 120 21.03 -27.18 -20.26
N ARG A 121 19.82 -27.71 -20.02
CA ARG A 121 19.48 -28.40 -18.78
C ARG A 121 20.46 -29.56 -18.52
N GLY A 122 20.97 -29.64 -17.30
CA GLY A 122 21.95 -30.64 -16.88
C GLY A 122 23.39 -30.13 -16.89
N ALA A 123 23.72 -29.20 -17.79
CA ALA A 123 25.06 -28.64 -17.89
C ALA A 123 25.26 -27.44 -16.95
N THR A 124 26.51 -27.23 -16.55
CA THR A 124 26.95 -26.00 -15.89
C THR A 124 28.02 -25.31 -16.74
N LEU A 125 27.79 -24.04 -17.05
CA LEU A 125 28.81 -23.14 -17.56
C LEU A 125 29.26 -22.25 -16.41
N GLN A 126 30.57 -22.18 -16.15
CA GLN A 126 31.14 -21.34 -15.13
C GLN A 126 32.04 -20.29 -15.75
N TYR A 127 31.75 -19.02 -15.44
CA TYR A 127 32.60 -17.89 -15.79
C TYR A 127 33.60 -17.66 -14.66
N GLY A 128 34.89 -17.77 -14.97
CA GLY A 128 35.99 -17.60 -14.02
C GLY A 128 36.12 -18.72 -13.00
N ASP A 129 37.23 -18.68 -12.27
CA ASP A 129 37.63 -19.64 -11.23
C ASP A 129 37.93 -18.94 -9.89
N GLY A 130 37.47 -17.69 -9.73
CA GLY A 130 37.81 -16.81 -8.61
C GLY A 130 38.72 -15.64 -9.02
N GLY A 131 39.23 -15.62 -10.25
CA GLY A 131 39.99 -14.52 -10.83
C GLY A 131 39.12 -13.41 -11.46
N THR A 132 39.73 -12.61 -12.33
CA THR A 132 39.08 -11.51 -13.07
C THR A 132 38.73 -11.86 -14.52
N THR A 133 39.13 -13.04 -14.99
CA THR A 133 38.99 -13.55 -16.37
C THR A 133 38.13 -14.81 -16.41
N GLY A 134 37.71 -15.21 -17.60
CA GLY A 134 36.79 -16.34 -17.82
C GLY A 134 35.39 -15.91 -18.25
N LEU A 135 35.23 -14.67 -18.71
CA LEU A 135 33.96 -14.14 -19.20
C LEU A 135 33.81 -14.41 -20.69
N ILE A 136 32.62 -14.84 -21.13
CA ILE A 136 32.21 -14.69 -22.53
C ILE A 136 31.56 -13.32 -22.69
N GLY A 137 32.11 -12.47 -23.55
CA GLY A 137 31.41 -11.25 -23.93
C GLY A 137 32.12 -10.37 -24.94
N HIS A 138 31.33 -9.87 -25.87
CA HIS A 138 31.66 -8.80 -26.80
C HIS A 138 31.03 -7.48 -26.36
N PHE A 139 31.81 -6.39 -26.31
CA PHE A 139 31.37 -5.10 -25.72
C PHE A 139 31.52 -3.93 -26.70
N PRO A 140 30.74 -3.92 -27.80
CA PRO A 140 30.92 -2.94 -28.87
C PRO A 140 30.27 -1.58 -28.56
N TYR A 141 29.48 -1.49 -27.49
CA TYR A 141 28.68 -0.31 -27.19
C TYR A 141 29.42 0.69 -26.30
N ASN A 142 29.37 1.96 -26.69
CA ASN A 142 29.83 3.06 -25.86
C ASN A 142 28.77 3.44 -24.82
N THR A 143 28.57 2.58 -23.81
CA THR A 143 27.64 2.80 -22.70
C THR A 143 28.34 3.51 -21.53
N PRO A 144 27.87 4.68 -21.07
CA PRO A 144 28.49 5.36 -19.93
C PRO A 144 28.36 4.56 -18.63
N ALA A 145 29.45 4.46 -17.86
CA ALA A 145 29.52 3.89 -16.50
C ALA A 145 29.19 2.39 -16.34
N PHE A 146 28.91 1.67 -17.42
CA PHE A 146 28.84 0.20 -17.45
C PHE A 146 29.19 -0.31 -18.84
N ARG A 147 29.59 -1.57 -18.96
CA ARG A 147 29.88 -2.21 -20.26
C ARG A 147 28.73 -3.13 -20.63
N LEU A 148 27.90 -2.76 -21.62
CA LEU A 148 26.84 -3.63 -22.11
C LEU A 148 27.44 -4.76 -22.98
N ASN A 149 27.12 -6.00 -22.64
CA ASN A 149 27.53 -7.16 -23.41
C ASN A 149 26.53 -7.41 -24.57
N GLN A 150 27.03 -7.63 -25.78
CA GLN A 150 26.24 -8.02 -26.93
C GLN A 150 25.84 -9.50 -26.89
N ASP A 151 26.66 -10.34 -26.27
CA ASP A 151 26.45 -11.79 -26.23
C ASP A 151 25.40 -12.16 -25.18
N ASN A 152 24.14 -12.08 -25.61
CA ASN A 152 23.00 -12.48 -24.80
C ASN A 152 23.07 -13.98 -24.46
N ILE A 153 22.54 -14.36 -23.30
CA ILE A 153 22.64 -15.72 -22.77
C ILE A 153 21.27 -16.33 -22.47
N ARG A 154 21.11 -17.60 -22.82
CA ARG A 154 20.00 -18.47 -22.41
C ARG A 154 20.50 -19.49 -21.41
N VAL A 155 19.93 -19.48 -20.20
CA VAL A 155 20.31 -20.39 -19.12
C VAL A 155 19.12 -21.29 -18.78
N ASP A 156 19.16 -22.55 -19.25
CA ASP A 156 18.22 -23.61 -18.85
C ASP A 156 18.85 -24.62 -17.88
N GLY A 157 20.18 -24.71 -17.87
CA GLY A 157 21.00 -25.44 -16.89
C GLY A 157 21.44 -24.57 -15.73
N THR A 158 22.75 -24.38 -15.59
CA THR A 158 23.32 -23.52 -14.55
C THR A 158 24.45 -22.65 -15.09
N LEU A 159 24.35 -21.34 -14.83
CA LEU A 159 25.44 -20.41 -15.04
C LEU A 159 26.03 -20.06 -13.66
N ARG A 160 27.29 -20.40 -13.45
CA ARG A 160 28.03 -20.05 -12.23
C ARG A 160 28.98 -18.88 -12.50
N LEU A 161 28.87 -17.83 -11.70
CA LEU A 161 29.58 -16.57 -11.90
C LEU A 161 30.67 -16.43 -10.83
N SER A 162 31.89 -16.86 -11.13
CA SER A 162 33.03 -16.87 -10.22
C SER A 162 34.11 -15.87 -10.64
N LEU A 163 33.69 -14.63 -10.90
CA LEU A 163 34.55 -13.50 -11.28
C LEU A 163 34.61 -12.45 -10.17
N THR A 164 35.80 -11.90 -9.90
CA THR A 164 35.99 -10.78 -8.95
C THR A 164 35.90 -9.40 -9.60
N SER A 165 35.75 -9.35 -10.92
CA SER A 165 35.58 -8.12 -11.70
C SER A 165 34.11 -7.68 -11.79
N ALA A 166 33.87 -6.49 -12.34
CA ALA A 166 32.54 -6.04 -12.70
C ALA A 166 32.18 -6.45 -14.13
N TYR A 167 30.98 -7.00 -14.36
CA TYR A 167 30.59 -7.50 -15.68
C TYR A 167 29.08 -7.42 -15.94
N ASN A 168 28.69 -7.62 -17.19
CA ASN A 168 27.31 -7.63 -17.68
C ASN A 168 27.11 -8.89 -18.54
N LEU A 169 26.00 -9.58 -18.36
CA LEU A 169 25.69 -10.84 -19.08
C LEU A 169 24.88 -10.62 -20.37
N GLY A 170 24.64 -9.36 -20.75
CA GLY A 170 23.68 -9.01 -21.79
C GLY A 170 22.25 -9.30 -21.34
N THR A 171 21.38 -9.55 -22.31
CA THR A 171 20.00 -9.99 -22.08
C THR A 171 19.98 -11.45 -21.66
N ILE A 172 19.23 -11.74 -20.60
CA ILE A 172 19.18 -13.07 -19.98
C ILE A 172 17.81 -13.69 -20.25
N SER A 173 17.82 -14.95 -20.68
CA SER A 173 16.64 -15.76 -20.94
C SER A 173 16.82 -17.18 -20.40
N GLY A 174 15.76 -18.00 -20.46
CA GLY A 174 15.78 -19.37 -19.94
C GLY A 174 15.18 -19.48 -18.53
N SER A 175 15.27 -20.68 -17.96
CA SER A 175 14.54 -21.08 -16.74
C SER A 175 15.41 -21.75 -15.66
N GLY A 176 16.72 -21.79 -15.87
CA GLY A 176 17.68 -22.49 -15.00
C GLY A 176 18.09 -21.70 -13.75
N LEU A 177 19.34 -21.93 -13.32
CA LEU A 177 19.96 -21.26 -12.18
C LEU A 177 21.08 -20.34 -12.64
N ILE A 178 21.10 -19.10 -12.16
CA ILE A 178 22.28 -18.24 -12.19
C ILE A 178 22.76 -18.10 -10.76
N THR A 179 23.98 -18.52 -10.46
CA THR A 179 24.54 -18.50 -9.10
C THR A 179 25.87 -17.77 -9.07
N GLN A 180 26.05 -16.93 -8.07
CA GLN A 180 27.32 -16.28 -7.74
C GLN A 180 27.77 -16.82 -6.38
N PRO A 181 29.04 -17.27 -6.22
CA PRO A 181 29.58 -17.61 -4.91
C PRO A 181 29.57 -16.43 -3.93
N ARG A 182 29.54 -16.74 -2.63
CA ARG A 182 29.67 -15.76 -1.56
C ARG A 182 31.09 -15.22 -1.44
N PHE A 183 31.20 -14.02 -0.86
CA PHE A 183 32.48 -13.35 -0.52
C PHE A 183 33.40 -13.15 -1.72
N LEU A 184 32.80 -13.12 -2.90
CA LEU A 184 33.43 -12.91 -4.19
C LEU A 184 33.24 -11.44 -4.53
N TRP A 185 34.27 -10.61 -4.44
CA TRP A 185 34.17 -9.15 -4.61
C TRP A 185 33.80 -8.66 -6.03
N GLY A 186 33.26 -9.54 -6.88
CA GLY A 186 32.71 -9.19 -8.19
C GLY A 186 31.26 -8.74 -8.12
N THR A 187 30.91 -7.82 -9.01
CA THR A 187 29.57 -7.24 -9.12
C THR A 187 29.06 -7.40 -10.54
N TRP A 188 27.79 -7.73 -10.72
CA TRP A 188 27.22 -7.83 -12.05
C TRP A 188 25.94 -7.03 -12.23
N ASP A 189 25.79 -6.53 -13.45
CA ASP A 189 24.74 -5.61 -13.84
C ASP A 189 23.66 -6.31 -14.67
N VAL A 190 22.39 -6.08 -14.31
CA VAL A 190 21.22 -6.63 -15.01
C VAL A 190 20.51 -5.49 -15.74
N SER A 191 21.08 -5.06 -16.86
CA SER A 191 20.61 -3.88 -17.60
C SER A 191 19.54 -4.22 -18.64
N GLY A 192 18.40 -3.53 -18.59
CA GLY A 192 17.33 -3.68 -19.56
C GLY A 192 16.24 -4.64 -19.11
N THR A 193 15.57 -5.27 -20.09
CA THR A 193 14.45 -6.18 -19.86
C THR A 193 14.86 -7.61 -20.15
N HIS A 194 14.65 -8.50 -19.18
CA HIS A 194 15.08 -9.90 -19.25
C HIS A 194 13.86 -10.82 -19.21
N SER A 195 13.83 -11.83 -20.08
CA SER A 195 12.75 -12.83 -20.11
C SER A 195 13.00 -14.02 -19.18
N PHE A 196 14.17 -14.06 -18.52
CA PHE A 196 14.58 -15.09 -17.58
C PHE A 196 13.50 -15.37 -16.52
N SER A 197 13.16 -16.65 -16.37
CA SER A 197 12.13 -17.12 -15.44
C SER A 197 12.65 -18.04 -14.34
N GLY A 198 13.97 -18.25 -14.32
CA GLY A 198 14.64 -19.13 -13.37
C GLY A 198 14.86 -18.52 -11.99
N VAL A 199 15.89 -19.02 -11.30
CA VAL A 199 16.31 -18.55 -9.98
C VAL A 199 17.67 -17.86 -10.07
N ILE A 200 17.80 -16.74 -9.37
CA ILE A 200 19.07 -16.05 -9.19
C ILE A 200 19.53 -16.27 -7.75
N ASP A 201 20.69 -16.89 -7.57
CA ASP A 201 21.40 -17.00 -6.31
C ASP A 201 22.54 -15.96 -6.29
N ASN A 202 22.31 -14.87 -5.56
CA ASN A 202 23.23 -13.74 -5.45
C ASN A 202 24.11 -13.89 -4.21
N GLY A 203 25.28 -14.52 -4.36
CA GLY A 203 26.24 -14.73 -3.27
C GLY A 203 26.90 -13.46 -2.74
N THR A 204 27.14 -12.45 -3.58
CA THR A 204 27.95 -11.28 -3.17
C THR A 204 27.34 -9.94 -3.55
N GLN A 205 27.26 -9.58 -4.82
CA GLN A 205 26.72 -8.28 -5.21
C GLN A 205 26.11 -8.27 -6.62
N LEU A 206 24.88 -7.79 -6.70
CA LEU A 206 24.13 -7.61 -7.94
C LEU A 206 23.51 -6.22 -8.00
N ASN A 207 23.55 -5.58 -9.18
CA ASN A 207 22.79 -4.36 -9.45
C ASN A 207 21.62 -4.63 -10.41
N ALA A 208 20.42 -4.56 -9.85
CA ALA A 208 19.15 -4.63 -10.55
C ALA A 208 18.61 -3.21 -10.76
N GLY A 209 19.42 -2.39 -11.42
CA GLY A 209 19.07 -1.03 -11.83
C GLY A 209 20.14 -0.03 -11.42
N ARG A 210 20.29 1.00 -12.24
CA ARG A 210 21.25 2.08 -12.05
C ARG A 210 20.68 3.41 -12.56
N PRO A 211 21.32 4.54 -12.27
CA PRO A 211 21.01 5.80 -12.94
C PRO A 211 21.13 5.69 -14.45
N GLU A 212 22.07 4.88 -14.94
CA GLU A 212 22.41 4.73 -16.35
C GLU A 212 21.56 3.67 -17.07
N TYR A 213 20.79 2.83 -16.36
CA TYR A 213 19.88 1.87 -16.98
C TYR A 213 18.76 1.43 -16.03
N ALA A 214 17.59 1.13 -16.59
CA ALA A 214 16.52 0.49 -15.85
C ALA A 214 16.63 -1.04 -15.95
N THR A 215 16.10 -1.74 -14.95
CA THR A 215 16.01 -3.21 -14.92
C THR A 215 14.54 -3.63 -14.90
N SER A 216 14.21 -4.65 -15.68
CA SER A 216 12.90 -5.30 -15.68
C SER A 216 13.10 -6.82 -15.68
N LEU A 217 12.58 -7.47 -14.63
CA LEU A 217 12.69 -8.90 -14.37
C LEU A 217 11.29 -9.51 -14.14
N PRO A 218 10.36 -9.37 -15.10
CA PRO A 218 8.94 -9.68 -14.89
C PRO A 218 8.66 -11.16 -14.61
N ASN A 219 9.53 -12.05 -15.08
CA ASN A 219 9.31 -13.49 -15.00
C ASN A 219 10.20 -14.16 -13.93
N VAL A 220 11.15 -13.44 -13.33
CA VAL A 220 12.06 -14.03 -12.34
C VAL A 220 11.22 -14.51 -11.16
N ARG A 221 11.32 -15.80 -10.86
CA ARG A 221 10.44 -16.44 -9.88
C ARG A 221 10.91 -16.21 -8.46
N LYS A 222 12.20 -16.42 -8.22
CA LYS A 222 12.82 -16.34 -6.89
C LYS A 222 14.25 -15.80 -6.99
N VAL A 223 14.65 -15.12 -5.93
CA VAL A 223 16.03 -14.72 -5.69
C VAL A 223 16.47 -15.31 -4.35
N LEU A 224 17.56 -16.06 -4.33
CA LEU A 224 18.29 -16.35 -3.10
C LEU A 224 19.34 -15.24 -2.92
N ASN A 225 19.01 -14.23 -2.14
CA ASN A 225 19.91 -13.11 -1.84
C ASN A 225 20.78 -13.46 -0.62
N GLN A 226 22.05 -13.71 -0.91
CA GLN A 226 23.07 -14.09 0.05
C GLN A 226 24.09 -12.95 0.25
N GLY A 227 24.18 -12.00 -0.66
CA GLY A 227 24.96 -10.78 -0.55
C GLY A 227 24.10 -9.51 -0.55
N THR A 228 24.53 -8.52 -1.31
CA THR A 228 23.80 -7.26 -1.50
C THR A 228 23.08 -7.25 -2.84
N TRP A 229 21.77 -7.00 -2.79
CA TRP A 229 20.95 -6.71 -3.96
C TRP A 229 20.69 -5.21 -4.04
N THR A 230 21.20 -4.55 -5.07
CA THR A 230 21.01 -3.10 -5.25
C THR A 230 19.94 -2.83 -6.28
N VAL A 231 19.00 -1.94 -5.97
CA VAL A 231 18.01 -1.40 -6.90
C VAL A 231 18.21 0.12 -6.97
N ASP A 232 18.34 0.64 -8.17
CA ASP A 232 18.32 2.07 -8.46
C ASP A 232 17.52 2.31 -9.74
N THR A 233 17.25 3.57 -10.05
CA THR A 233 16.37 3.96 -11.15
C THR A 233 17.01 5.06 -11.98
N PRO A 234 16.81 5.08 -13.30
CA PRO A 234 17.00 6.31 -14.06
C PRO A 234 16.00 7.40 -13.64
N LEU A 235 16.27 8.66 -14.00
CA LEU A 235 15.40 9.80 -13.71
C LEU A 235 13.96 9.61 -14.22
N GLY A 236 12.98 9.89 -13.38
CA GLY A 236 11.55 9.84 -13.74
C GLY A 236 11.02 8.43 -14.05
N ARG A 237 11.71 7.36 -13.65
CA ARG A 237 11.34 5.97 -13.97
C ARG A 237 10.78 5.23 -12.78
N THR A 238 9.83 4.35 -13.06
CA THR A 238 9.40 3.32 -12.11
C THR A 238 10.10 2.01 -12.45
N VAL A 239 10.67 1.36 -11.43
CA VAL A 239 11.24 0.02 -11.49
C VAL A 239 10.44 -0.88 -10.56
N THR A 240 10.00 -2.04 -11.05
CA THR A 240 9.18 -2.99 -10.27
C THR A 240 9.92 -4.31 -10.14
N MET A 241 10.00 -4.83 -8.92
CA MET A 241 10.57 -6.12 -8.57
C MET A 241 9.47 -7.00 -7.96
N GLY A 242 9.02 -8.01 -8.72
CA GLY A 242 7.88 -8.87 -8.34
C GLY A 242 8.23 -10.27 -7.85
N MET A 243 9.51 -10.64 -7.87
CA MET A 243 10.02 -11.91 -7.39
C MET A 243 10.01 -12.00 -5.86
N ASP A 244 9.90 -13.23 -5.34
CA ASP A 244 10.15 -13.48 -3.92
C ASP A 244 11.66 -13.56 -3.66
N PHE A 245 12.12 -12.82 -2.65
CA PHE A 245 13.48 -12.86 -2.15
C PHE A 245 13.59 -13.82 -0.96
N TYR A 246 14.68 -14.57 -0.92
CA TYR A 246 15.03 -15.48 0.15
C TYR A 246 16.45 -15.18 0.63
N GLN A 247 16.72 -15.41 1.91
CA GLN A 247 18.06 -15.32 2.49
C GLN A 247 18.32 -16.57 3.33
N ARG A 248 19.58 -16.99 3.47
CA ARG A 248 20.01 -18.07 4.39
C ARG A 248 21.06 -17.64 5.41
N GLU A 249 21.79 -16.58 5.11
CA GLU A 249 22.97 -16.15 5.85
C GLU A 249 22.78 -14.76 6.43
N TYR A 250 23.43 -14.47 7.55
CA TYR A 250 23.42 -13.13 8.12
C TYR A 250 24.19 -12.13 7.24
N GLY A 251 23.74 -10.87 7.23
CA GLY A 251 24.43 -9.75 6.58
C GLY A 251 23.98 -9.44 5.15
N SER A 252 23.03 -10.20 4.59
CA SER A 252 22.46 -9.91 3.26
C SER A 252 21.39 -8.83 3.33
N ASP A 253 21.32 -7.99 2.29
CA ASP A 253 20.40 -6.86 2.27
C ASP A 253 19.93 -6.47 0.87
N ILE A 254 18.81 -5.75 0.85
CA ILE A 254 18.30 -5.06 -0.34
C ILE A 254 18.52 -3.56 -0.15
N ASN A 255 19.39 -2.98 -0.98
CA ASN A 255 19.68 -1.55 -0.99
C ASN A 255 18.87 -0.87 -2.08
N VAL A 256 18.01 0.08 -1.69
CA VAL A 256 17.12 0.78 -2.62
C VAL A 256 17.51 2.26 -2.70
N GLN A 257 17.78 2.69 -3.92
CA GLN A 257 18.01 4.07 -4.33
C GLN A 257 16.95 4.45 -5.37
N SER A 258 16.68 5.75 -5.51
CA SER A 258 15.90 6.23 -6.64
C SER A 258 16.31 7.64 -7.00
N ARG A 259 16.25 7.97 -8.29
CA ARG A 259 16.49 9.32 -8.79
C ARG A 259 15.25 10.21 -8.63
N PRO A 260 15.40 11.54 -8.71
CA PRO A 260 14.25 12.46 -8.67
C PRO A 260 13.14 12.07 -9.65
N GLY A 261 11.89 12.12 -9.19
CA GLY A 261 10.71 11.72 -9.97
C GLY A 261 10.54 10.21 -10.18
N SER A 262 11.44 9.39 -9.63
CA SER A 262 11.43 7.94 -9.79
C SER A 262 10.73 7.22 -8.64
N LYS A 263 10.47 5.93 -8.82
CA LYS A 263 9.86 5.05 -7.81
C LYS A 263 10.37 3.62 -7.96
N VAL A 264 10.60 2.94 -6.85
CA VAL A 264 10.83 1.48 -6.82
C VAL A 264 9.61 0.81 -6.18
N ILE A 265 9.03 -0.18 -6.86
CA ILE A 265 7.91 -0.98 -6.35
C ILE A 265 8.40 -2.39 -6.08
N LEU A 266 8.19 -2.89 -4.86
CA LEU A 266 8.53 -4.25 -4.43
C LEU A 266 7.23 -4.98 -4.12
N THR A 267 6.83 -5.94 -4.96
CA THR A 267 5.52 -6.62 -4.85
C THR A 267 5.61 -8.06 -4.34
N GLY A 268 6.80 -8.67 -4.38
CA GLY A 268 7.06 -9.97 -3.76
C GLY A 268 7.24 -9.90 -2.24
N GLN A 269 7.80 -10.96 -1.66
CA GLN A 269 8.12 -11.05 -0.23
C GLN A 269 9.62 -11.33 -0.03
N TYR A 270 10.24 -10.73 0.99
CA TYR A 270 11.59 -11.01 1.45
C TYR A 270 11.59 -11.90 2.69
N SER A 271 11.74 -13.20 2.46
CA SER A 271 11.63 -14.28 3.44
C SER A 271 13.00 -14.87 3.79
N TRP A 272 13.06 -15.64 4.88
CA TRP A 272 14.14 -16.60 5.10
C TRP A 272 13.88 -17.89 4.30
N SER A 273 14.93 -18.65 4.00
CA SER A 273 14.84 -20.00 3.43
C SER A 273 15.53 -21.00 4.34
N ASP A 274 14.88 -22.11 4.63
CA ASP A 274 15.44 -23.22 5.41
C ASP A 274 15.50 -24.53 4.59
N ARG A 275 14.96 -24.52 3.37
CA ARG A 275 14.94 -25.69 2.47
C ARG A 275 14.97 -25.31 0.97
N GLY A 276 15.02 -26.34 0.14
CA GLY A 276 14.83 -26.26 -1.32
C GLY A 276 16.09 -25.96 -2.15
N GLY A 277 17.26 -25.83 -1.51
CA GLY A 277 18.54 -25.61 -2.19
C GLY A 277 18.54 -24.34 -3.05
N ASP A 278 19.52 -24.19 -3.95
CA ASP A 278 19.73 -22.93 -4.66
C ASP A 278 18.79 -22.78 -5.87
N ARG A 279 18.23 -23.90 -6.36
CA ARG A 279 17.28 -23.91 -7.48
C ARG A 279 15.82 -23.67 -7.05
N ASP A 280 15.51 -23.84 -5.78
CA ASP A 280 14.15 -23.62 -5.28
C ASP A 280 14.11 -23.15 -3.81
N PRO A 281 14.74 -22.02 -3.46
CA PRO A 281 14.72 -21.53 -2.09
C PRO A 281 13.27 -21.37 -1.61
N SER A 282 12.98 -21.92 -0.43
CA SER A 282 11.66 -21.83 0.18
C SER A 282 11.77 -21.88 1.70
N LEU A 283 10.65 -21.53 2.35
CA LEU A 283 10.48 -21.61 3.79
C LEU A 283 9.51 -22.74 4.13
N SER A 284 9.84 -23.54 5.15
CA SER A 284 9.00 -24.63 5.62
C SER A 284 7.73 -24.16 6.33
N ASP A 285 7.88 -23.16 7.19
CA ASP A 285 6.81 -22.55 7.97
C ASP A 285 6.93 -21.02 7.92
N PRO A 286 5.92 -20.29 7.39
CA PRO A 286 5.91 -18.82 7.38
C PRO A 286 6.13 -18.16 8.76
N ALA A 287 5.81 -18.84 9.86
CA ALA A 287 6.03 -18.33 11.22
C ALA A 287 7.53 -18.10 11.52
N LEU A 288 8.43 -18.81 10.86
CA LEU A 288 9.88 -18.67 11.02
C LEU A 288 10.40 -17.30 10.54
N ASN A 289 9.62 -16.53 9.78
CA ASN A 289 9.96 -15.13 9.51
C ASN A 289 9.89 -14.25 10.77
N TRP A 290 9.14 -14.67 11.79
CA TRP A 290 8.85 -13.94 13.03
C TRP A 290 9.60 -14.50 14.24
N THR A 291 10.20 -15.67 14.12
CA THR A 291 10.96 -16.33 15.18
C THR A 291 12.46 -16.19 14.91
N PRO A 292 13.27 -15.61 15.81
CA PRO A 292 14.72 -15.54 15.64
C PRO A 292 15.34 -16.93 15.50
N ALA A 293 16.19 -17.09 14.50
CA ALA A 293 17.02 -18.27 14.36
C ALA A 293 18.35 -18.09 15.13
N ARG A 294 19.00 -19.21 15.48
CA ARG A 294 20.31 -19.21 16.15
C ARG A 294 21.31 -18.33 15.37
N LYS A 295 22.08 -17.51 16.09
CA LYS A 295 23.09 -16.59 15.51
C LYS A 295 22.52 -15.58 14.49
N ASN A 296 21.22 -15.28 14.52
CA ASN A 296 20.58 -14.31 13.64
C ASN A 296 20.68 -14.64 12.14
N VAL A 297 20.84 -15.92 11.77
CA VAL A 297 20.99 -16.32 10.35
C VAL A 297 19.77 -15.95 9.48
N ASN A 298 18.61 -15.82 10.12
CA ASN A 298 17.40 -15.36 9.45
C ASN A 298 17.17 -13.85 9.55
N LYS A 299 18.13 -13.03 10.02
CA LYS A 299 17.95 -11.58 10.11
C LYS A 299 18.15 -10.91 8.75
N ARG A 300 17.08 -10.34 8.18
CA ARG A 300 17.03 -9.78 6.81
C ARG A 300 16.93 -8.27 6.80
N GLY A 301 17.54 -7.63 5.80
CA GLY A 301 17.70 -6.18 5.79
C GLY A 301 17.19 -5.46 4.56
N THR A 302 16.65 -4.26 4.75
CA THR A 302 16.56 -3.28 3.66
C THR A 302 17.04 -1.89 4.06
N ASN A 303 17.77 -1.26 3.15
CA ASN A 303 18.30 0.08 3.27
C ASN A 303 17.69 0.97 2.18
N ILE A 304 16.80 1.89 2.58
CA ILE A 304 16.16 2.85 1.67
C ILE A 304 16.92 4.18 1.76
N LYS A 305 17.74 4.45 0.74
CA LYS A 305 18.73 5.55 0.72
C LYS A 305 18.24 6.73 -0.11
N GLY A 306 17.51 7.64 0.52
CA GLY A 306 16.93 8.83 -0.11
C GLY A 306 15.97 8.51 -1.24
N ALA A 307 15.28 7.36 -1.16
CA ALA A 307 14.52 6.79 -2.26
C ALA A 307 13.01 6.85 -2.03
N ASN A 308 12.24 6.84 -3.11
CA ASN A 308 10.80 6.67 -3.11
C ASN A 308 10.45 5.20 -3.39
N VAL A 309 10.01 4.50 -2.35
CA VAL A 309 9.78 3.06 -2.37
C VAL A 309 8.32 2.77 -2.05
N GLN A 310 7.76 1.78 -2.73
CA GLN A 310 6.44 1.25 -2.48
C GLN A 310 6.54 -0.26 -2.24
N TRP A 311 5.95 -0.73 -1.14
CA TRP A 311 5.75 -2.15 -0.88
C TRP A 311 4.32 -2.54 -1.20
N GLY A 312 4.16 -3.58 -2.01
CA GLY A 312 2.88 -3.91 -2.64
C GLY A 312 2.51 -2.93 -3.76
N ASP A 313 1.48 -3.28 -4.51
CA ASP A 313 0.91 -2.52 -5.62
C ASP A 313 -0.63 -2.45 -5.56
N GLY A 314 -1.18 -2.73 -4.38
CA GLY A 314 -2.62 -2.76 -4.14
C GLY A 314 -3.33 -4.01 -4.68
N THR A 315 -2.58 -5.08 -4.98
CA THR A 315 -3.13 -6.36 -5.47
C THR A 315 -2.83 -7.56 -4.56
N THR A 316 -2.21 -7.30 -3.40
CA THR A 316 -1.81 -8.34 -2.46
C THR A 316 -1.92 -7.86 -1.02
N ASN A 317 -2.02 -8.81 -0.10
CA ASN A 317 -1.92 -8.63 1.36
C ASN A 317 -0.72 -9.41 1.95
N ARG A 318 0.27 -9.76 1.11
CA ARG A 318 1.54 -10.31 1.58
C ARG A 318 2.51 -9.16 1.84
N ILE A 319 2.82 -8.90 3.12
CA ILE A 319 3.79 -7.88 3.47
C ILE A 319 5.16 -8.20 2.87
N PHE A 320 5.85 -7.19 2.32
CA PHE A 320 7.16 -7.36 1.70
C PHE A 320 8.18 -7.91 2.72
N MET A 321 8.22 -7.36 3.94
CA MET A 321 9.13 -7.82 5.00
C MET A 321 8.36 -8.29 6.24
N PRO A 322 7.94 -9.56 6.30
CA PRO A 322 7.40 -10.13 7.53
C PRO A 322 8.54 -10.33 8.53
N GLY A 323 8.29 -10.01 9.80
CA GLY A 323 9.27 -10.20 10.87
C GLY A 323 9.16 -9.23 12.04
N THR A 324 10.05 -9.40 12.99
CA THR A 324 10.18 -8.61 14.22
C THR A 324 11.49 -7.80 14.19
N ALA A 325 11.73 -6.97 15.20
CA ALA A 325 13.01 -6.27 15.35
C ALA A 325 14.25 -7.20 15.43
N GLU A 326 14.04 -8.48 15.78
CA GLU A 326 15.10 -9.47 15.90
C GLU A 326 15.35 -10.21 14.57
N THR A 327 14.34 -10.31 13.70
CA THR A 327 14.44 -11.05 12.43
C THR A 327 14.54 -10.16 11.20
N VAL A 328 14.29 -8.85 11.31
CA VAL A 328 14.50 -7.92 10.20
C VAL A 328 15.02 -6.56 10.66
N TYR A 329 15.56 -5.79 9.72
CA TYR A 329 15.81 -4.36 9.90
C TYR A 329 15.37 -3.55 8.67
N ILE A 330 14.87 -2.34 8.91
CA ILE A 330 14.35 -1.44 7.87
C ILE A 330 14.90 -0.04 8.13
N ASN A 331 15.81 0.41 7.28
CA ASN A 331 16.48 1.70 7.45
C ASN A 331 16.00 2.72 6.43
N LEU A 332 15.59 3.89 6.93
CA LEU A 332 15.39 5.11 6.15
C LEU A 332 16.62 6.01 6.32
N LEU A 333 17.48 5.99 5.32
CA LEU A 333 18.70 6.77 5.26
C LEU A 333 18.45 8.00 4.39
N ALA A 334 18.63 9.20 4.94
CA ALA A 334 18.72 10.38 4.10
C ALA A 334 20.01 10.32 3.27
N ALA A 335 19.91 10.65 2.00
CA ALA A 335 21.04 10.85 1.11
C ALA A 335 20.92 12.25 0.48
N ARG A 336 20.87 12.35 -0.85
CA ARG A 336 20.54 13.62 -1.55
C ARG A 336 19.11 14.10 -1.28
N SER A 337 18.26 13.21 -0.77
CA SER A 337 16.87 13.42 -0.40
C SER A 337 16.52 12.57 0.82
N ARG A 338 15.40 12.90 1.46
CA ARG A 338 14.77 12.05 2.48
C ARG A 338 14.05 10.89 1.79
N SER A 339 13.93 9.77 2.48
CA SER A 339 13.24 8.59 1.94
C SER A 339 11.72 8.75 2.02
N ARG A 340 10.99 8.03 1.15
CA ARG A 340 9.55 7.82 1.26
C ARG A 340 9.27 6.34 1.14
N LEU A 341 8.51 5.78 2.07
CA LEU A 341 8.05 4.40 2.03
C LEU A 341 6.52 4.36 2.04
N THR A 342 5.95 3.78 1.00
CA THR A 342 4.50 3.61 0.81
C THR A 342 4.11 2.15 1.01
N PHE A 343 3.11 1.88 1.85
CA PHE A 343 2.48 0.58 2.03
C PHE A 343 1.20 0.55 1.19
N ASP A 344 1.13 -0.32 0.18
CA ASP A 344 0.03 -0.39 -0.77
C ASP A 344 -0.45 -1.84 -0.95
N TYR A 345 -1.43 -2.22 -0.12
CA TYR A 345 -1.96 -3.59 -0.03
C TYR A 345 -3.49 -3.59 -0.22
N ASP A 346 -4.07 -4.74 -0.56
CA ASP A 346 -5.53 -4.91 -0.75
C ASP A 346 -6.24 -5.52 0.48
N GLY A 347 -5.50 -5.72 1.57
CA GLY A 347 -5.99 -6.34 2.78
C GLY A 347 -5.09 -6.11 3.99
N PRO A 348 -5.41 -6.75 5.13
CA PRO A 348 -4.68 -6.54 6.37
C PRO A 348 -3.24 -7.08 6.32
N VAL A 349 -2.28 -6.24 6.73
CA VAL A 349 -0.88 -6.62 6.93
C VAL A 349 -0.38 -6.15 8.29
N THR A 350 0.66 -6.82 8.81
CA THR A 350 1.32 -6.42 10.06
C THR A 350 2.79 -6.16 9.82
N LEU A 351 3.25 -4.98 10.21
CA LEU A 351 4.65 -4.63 10.35
C LEU A 351 5.05 -4.82 11.82
N GLY A 352 5.79 -5.90 12.11
CA GLY A 352 6.25 -6.21 13.47
C GLY A 352 7.63 -5.67 13.80
N ALA A 353 8.31 -5.04 12.85
CA ALA A 353 9.62 -4.44 13.05
C ALA A 353 9.54 -2.90 13.00
N PRO A 354 10.32 -2.22 13.85
CA PRO A 354 10.42 -0.78 13.78
C PRO A 354 11.14 -0.35 12.50
N ILE A 355 10.63 0.70 11.86
CA ILE A 355 11.36 1.45 10.84
C ILE A 355 12.29 2.41 11.56
N GLY A 356 13.57 2.38 11.23
CA GLY A 356 14.62 3.14 11.88
C GLY A 356 15.55 3.87 10.93
N GLY A 357 16.61 4.44 11.48
CA GLY A 357 17.80 4.87 10.77
C GLY A 357 19.04 4.16 11.34
N GLY A 358 20.20 4.40 10.74
CA GLY A 358 21.46 3.75 11.12
C GLY A 358 22.23 3.25 9.90
N VAL A 359 23.52 2.99 10.07
CA VAL A 359 24.39 2.52 8.99
C VAL A 359 24.37 0.98 8.98
N PHE A 360 24.24 0.37 7.80
CA PHE A 360 24.23 -1.08 7.63
C PHE A 360 23.18 -1.80 8.48
N HIS A 361 23.60 -2.59 9.48
CA HIS A 361 22.73 -3.38 10.36
C HIS A 361 22.49 -2.71 11.72
N ASP A 362 23.03 -1.52 11.97
CA ASP A 362 22.85 -0.70 13.19
C ASP A 362 21.51 0.03 13.19
N THR A 363 20.45 -0.69 12.82
CA THR A 363 19.10 -0.16 12.80
C THR A 363 18.73 0.39 14.18
N LEU A 364 18.00 1.51 14.19
CA LEU A 364 17.59 2.24 15.39
C LEU A 364 18.71 2.98 16.14
N ALA A 365 19.92 3.06 15.59
CA ALA A 365 20.97 3.94 16.14
C ALA A 365 20.61 5.43 16.04
N ALA A 366 19.75 5.80 15.09
CA ALA A 366 19.17 7.12 14.94
C ALA A 366 17.74 7.04 14.39
N PRO A 367 16.91 8.09 14.52
CA PRO A 367 15.62 8.13 13.85
C PRO A 367 15.81 8.02 12.33
N GLY A 368 15.02 7.17 11.69
CA GLY A 368 14.94 7.09 10.23
C GLY A 368 14.55 8.45 9.63
N ALA A 369 15.16 8.82 8.51
CA ALA A 369 14.91 10.08 7.84
C ALA A 369 14.02 9.88 6.61
N GLY A 370 12.70 9.83 6.82
CA GLY A 370 11.76 9.70 5.72
C GLY A 370 10.29 9.76 6.11
N ASP A 371 9.44 9.82 5.09
CA ASP A 371 7.98 9.87 5.21
C ASP A 371 7.36 8.50 4.95
N ILE A 372 6.28 8.19 5.68
CA ILE A 372 5.51 6.96 5.54
C ILE A 372 4.12 7.27 4.99
N VAL A 373 3.67 6.47 4.03
CA VAL A 373 2.32 6.57 3.44
C VAL A 373 1.63 5.22 3.51
N ILE A 374 0.40 5.21 4.04
CA ILE A 374 -0.53 4.08 3.90
C ILE A 374 -1.48 4.45 2.77
N ALA A 375 -1.31 3.80 1.62
CA ALA A 375 -1.99 4.15 0.37
C ALA A 375 -3.50 3.91 0.45
N GLY A 376 -4.28 4.76 -0.23
CA GLY A 376 -5.74 4.76 -0.21
C GLY A 376 -6.42 3.58 -0.92
N THR A 377 -5.68 2.51 -1.19
CA THR A 377 -6.19 1.29 -1.82
C THR A 377 -7.30 0.66 -0.95
N PRO A 378 -8.45 0.29 -1.55
CA PRO A 378 -9.53 -0.35 -0.80
C PRO A 378 -9.04 -1.60 -0.08
N GLY A 379 -9.33 -1.69 1.22
CA GLY A 379 -8.92 -2.83 2.05
C GLY A 379 -7.51 -2.71 2.66
N ASN A 380 -6.70 -1.72 2.27
CA ASN A 380 -5.37 -1.51 2.84
C ASN A 380 -5.46 -1.22 4.34
N ASP A 381 -5.05 -2.18 5.16
CA ASP A 381 -5.11 -2.13 6.62
C ASP A 381 -3.76 -2.52 7.21
N VAL A 382 -2.94 -1.51 7.52
CA VAL A 382 -1.58 -1.71 8.00
C VAL A 382 -1.53 -1.60 9.52
N THR A 383 -1.03 -2.64 10.17
CA THR A 383 -0.79 -2.65 11.62
C THR A 383 0.69 -2.43 11.92
N PHE A 384 1.03 -1.36 12.65
CA PHE A 384 2.32 -1.22 13.31
C PHE A 384 2.25 -1.93 14.67
N ALA A 385 2.86 -3.11 14.73
CA ALA A 385 2.96 -3.92 15.94
C ALA A 385 4.27 -3.67 16.72
N ALA A 386 5.00 -2.62 16.36
CA ALA A 386 6.15 -2.08 17.06
C ALA A 386 6.06 -0.55 17.12
N VAL A 387 6.88 0.06 17.98
CA VAL A 387 7.04 1.53 17.99
C VAL A 387 7.97 1.90 16.85
N GLN A 388 7.47 2.67 15.89
CA GLN A 388 8.27 3.12 14.77
C GLN A 388 9.21 4.26 15.19
N TYR A 389 10.43 4.27 14.65
CA TYR A 389 11.50 5.18 15.05
C TYR A 389 12.04 5.97 13.85
N TYR A 390 11.19 6.81 13.26
CA TYR A 390 11.57 7.73 12.20
C TYR A 390 11.10 9.14 12.53
N ASP A 391 11.87 10.14 12.10
CA ASP A 391 11.43 11.53 12.09
C ASP A 391 10.90 11.84 10.70
N GLY A 392 9.59 12.02 10.56
CA GLY A 392 8.90 12.32 9.30
C GLY A 392 7.39 12.21 9.43
N SER A 393 6.68 12.46 8.34
CA SER A 393 5.22 12.38 8.33
C SER A 393 4.71 10.96 8.21
N THR A 394 3.61 10.68 8.90
CA THR A 394 2.79 9.47 8.68
C THR A 394 1.49 9.89 8.02
N THR A 395 1.30 9.51 6.76
CA THR A 395 0.09 9.81 5.99
C THR A 395 -0.78 8.56 5.88
N VAL A 396 -2.05 8.67 6.25
CA VAL A 396 -3.07 7.64 6.06
C VAL A 396 -4.05 8.19 5.05
N GLU A 397 -3.97 7.70 3.81
CA GLU A 397 -4.81 8.19 2.74
C GLU A 397 -6.27 7.74 2.91
N LYS A 398 -7.18 8.45 2.24
CA LYS A 398 -8.61 8.11 2.26
C LYS A 398 -8.84 6.68 1.79
N GLY A 399 -9.63 5.92 2.55
CA GLY A 399 -9.91 4.51 2.27
C GLY A 399 -9.00 3.52 2.99
N ALA A 400 -7.84 3.98 3.48
CA ALA A 400 -6.88 3.16 4.20
C ALA A 400 -7.11 3.14 5.72
N VAL A 401 -6.57 2.12 6.38
CA VAL A 401 -6.52 1.99 7.83
C VAL A 401 -5.08 1.87 8.29
N LEU A 402 -4.70 2.70 9.27
CA LEU A 402 -3.48 2.52 10.06
C LEU A 402 -3.86 2.11 11.47
N ARG A 403 -3.30 1.01 11.95
CA ARG A 403 -3.44 0.55 13.33
C ARG A 403 -2.14 0.72 14.08
N LEU A 404 -2.17 1.47 15.19
CA LEU A 404 -1.08 1.49 16.16
C LEU A 404 -1.37 0.43 17.23
N GLY A 405 -0.60 -0.65 17.17
CA GLY A 405 -0.76 -1.84 17.98
C GLY A 405 -1.65 -2.90 17.34
N SER A 406 -1.33 -4.17 17.59
CA SER A 406 -2.11 -5.32 17.13
C SER A 406 -3.31 -5.65 18.03
N GLY A 407 -3.34 -5.10 19.24
CA GLY A 407 -4.32 -5.47 20.27
C GLY A 407 -4.02 -6.78 20.99
N LYS A 408 -2.82 -7.36 20.78
CA LYS A 408 -2.33 -8.56 21.45
C LYS A 408 -1.11 -8.24 22.32
N ARG A 409 -0.85 -9.06 23.34
CA ARG A 409 0.36 -8.96 24.17
C ARG A 409 1.61 -8.96 23.29
N GLY A 410 2.55 -8.05 23.57
CA GLY A 410 3.80 -7.93 22.82
C GLY A 410 3.69 -7.23 21.47
N GLY A 411 2.48 -6.83 21.04
CA GLY A 411 2.26 -6.11 19.78
C GLY A 411 1.79 -4.68 19.97
N ASP A 412 2.20 -4.01 21.05
CA ASP A 412 1.92 -2.59 21.24
C ASP A 412 2.79 -1.76 20.29
N GLY A 413 2.14 -0.89 19.52
CA GLY A 413 2.79 -0.04 18.52
C GLY A 413 2.99 1.40 18.98
N GLY A 414 3.47 2.26 18.08
CA GLY A 414 3.61 3.69 18.34
C GLY A 414 4.39 4.42 17.25
N LEU A 415 4.53 5.74 17.42
CA LEU A 415 5.31 6.61 16.54
C LEU A 415 6.32 7.39 17.38
N TYR A 416 7.48 7.69 16.80
CA TYR A 416 8.45 8.60 17.38
C TYR A 416 7.97 10.05 17.22
N THR A 417 7.56 10.68 18.33
CA THR A 417 6.90 12.00 18.31
C THR A 417 7.80 13.19 18.66
N ALA A 418 9.09 12.95 18.94
CA ALA A 418 10.03 14.00 19.33
C ALA A 418 10.74 14.65 18.14
N GLY A 419 10.61 14.09 16.94
CA GLY A 419 11.23 14.62 15.72
C GLY A 419 10.61 15.93 15.22
N GLY A 420 11.41 16.76 14.56
CA GLY A 420 10.96 18.06 14.05
C GLY A 420 10.00 17.94 12.86
N HIS A 421 10.14 16.87 12.07
CA HIS A 421 9.30 16.56 10.91
C HIS A 421 8.10 15.66 11.24
N TYR A 422 8.03 15.12 12.46
CA TYR A 422 6.90 14.32 12.94
C TYR A 422 5.57 15.05 12.78
N LYS A 423 4.63 14.42 12.07
CA LYS A 423 3.21 14.79 12.00
C LYS A 423 2.39 13.60 11.51
N VAL A 424 1.12 13.57 11.87
CA VAL A 424 0.16 12.59 11.34
C VAL A 424 -0.84 13.32 10.44
N VAL A 425 -0.94 12.89 9.19
CA VAL A 425 -1.96 13.33 8.24
C VAL A 425 -2.92 12.17 8.03
N ASN A 426 -4.10 12.24 8.64
CA ASN A 426 -5.08 11.15 8.63
C ASN A 426 -6.31 11.55 7.82
N ASP A 427 -6.41 11.06 6.58
CA ASP A 427 -7.59 11.17 5.72
C ASP A 427 -8.38 9.85 5.61
N GLY A 428 -7.83 8.75 6.14
CA GLY A 428 -8.45 7.43 6.27
C GLY A 428 -8.97 7.14 7.68
N SER A 429 -8.50 6.04 8.28
CA SER A 429 -8.81 5.66 9.66
C SER A 429 -7.54 5.38 10.47
N LEU A 430 -7.40 6.07 11.59
CA LEU A 430 -6.38 5.81 12.59
C LEU A 430 -6.99 5.04 13.77
N VAL A 431 -6.53 3.82 14.00
CA VAL A 431 -7.02 2.95 15.08
C VAL A 431 -5.92 2.70 16.11
N LEU A 432 -6.22 3.01 17.37
CA LEU A 432 -5.29 2.92 18.49
C LEU A 432 -5.68 1.68 19.31
N ARG A 433 -4.80 0.68 19.35
CA ARG A 433 -5.12 -0.67 19.87
C ARG A 433 -4.16 -1.17 20.93
N ASN A 434 -3.25 -0.33 21.43
CA ASN A 434 -2.32 -0.77 22.47
C ASN A 434 -3.04 -1.34 23.70
N THR A 435 -2.49 -2.42 24.21
CA THR A 435 -3.02 -3.19 25.34
C THR A 435 -2.47 -2.67 26.66
N ASN A 436 -1.16 -2.41 26.74
CA ASN A 436 -0.51 -2.05 28.00
C ASN A 436 0.29 -0.74 27.91
N ARG A 437 0.99 -0.50 26.80
CA ARG A 437 1.82 0.69 26.63
C ARG A 437 0.99 1.91 26.24
N PRO A 438 1.03 3.00 27.04
CA PRO A 438 0.38 4.24 26.67
C PRO A 438 0.91 4.81 25.35
N LEU A 439 0.05 5.51 24.63
CA LEU A 439 0.41 6.25 23.42
C LEU A 439 0.36 7.74 23.71
N THR A 440 1.27 8.51 23.12
CA THR A 440 1.15 9.96 23.03
C THR A 440 1.23 10.36 21.57
N LEU A 441 0.26 11.13 21.09
CA LEU A 441 0.23 11.66 19.73
C LEU A 441 0.02 13.18 19.79
N SER A 442 0.79 13.89 18.97
CA SER A 442 0.63 15.32 18.71
C SER A 442 0.56 15.57 17.20
N ARG A 443 0.28 16.82 16.79
CA ARG A 443 0.30 17.24 15.38
C ARG A 443 -0.50 16.31 14.44
N VAL A 444 -1.71 15.96 14.87
CA VAL A 444 -2.62 15.07 14.13
C VAL A 444 -3.63 15.91 13.37
N GLY A 445 -3.58 15.90 12.03
CA GLY A 445 -4.51 16.59 11.13
C GLY A 445 -5.21 15.64 10.15
N GLY A 446 -5.97 16.21 9.23
CA GLY A 446 -6.69 15.48 8.17
C GLY A 446 -8.18 15.27 8.43
N SER A 447 -8.88 14.70 7.45
CA SER A 447 -10.34 14.52 7.43
C SER A 447 -10.83 13.17 7.98
N GLY A 448 -9.90 12.27 8.24
CA GLY A 448 -10.12 10.88 8.63
C GLY A 448 -10.56 10.68 10.07
N SER A 449 -10.96 9.45 10.37
CA SER A 449 -11.48 9.04 11.69
C SER A 449 -10.35 8.66 12.67
N LEU A 450 -10.60 8.85 13.97
CA LEU A 450 -9.74 8.37 15.05
C LEU A 450 -10.54 7.43 15.96
N THR A 451 -10.03 6.21 16.19
CA THR A 451 -10.68 5.20 17.04
C THR A 451 -9.75 4.71 18.13
N GLN A 452 -10.05 5.03 19.39
CA GLN A 452 -9.44 4.43 20.57
C GLN A 452 -10.16 3.12 20.90
N SER A 453 -9.46 2.00 20.74
CA SER A 453 -10.00 0.65 20.94
C SER A 453 -9.10 -0.29 21.75
N GLY A 454 -7.93 0.19 22.14
CA GLY A 454 -7.01 -0.46 23.07
C GLY A 454 -7.41 -0.27 24.53
N ALA A 455 -6.86 -1.10 25.42
CA ALA A 455 -7.04 -0.93 26.86
C ALA A 455 -6.14 0.17 27.43
N ALA A 456 -4.95 0.36 26.84
CA ALA A 456 -4.00 1.39 27.27
C ALA A 456 -4.52 2.80 26.96
N THR A 457 -4.10 3.77 27.77
CA THR A 457 -4.45 5.18 27.54
C THR A 457 -3.72 5.72 26.32
N THR A 458 -4.45 6.40 25.44
CA THR A 458 -3.85 7.26 24.40
C THR A 458 -4.04 8.72 24.78
N THR A 459 -2.95 9.48 24.80
CA THR A 459 -2.95 10.92 25.04
C THR A 459 -2.79 11.69 23.74
N LEU A 460 -3.76 12.53 23.39
CA LEU A 460 -3.61 13.58 22.40
C LEU A 460 -3.08 14.84 23.07
N THR A 461 -2.01 15.42 22.53
CA THR A 461 -1.34 16.57 23.15
C THR A 461 -1.01 17.69 22.15
N GLY A 462 -1.14 18.94 22.60
CA GLY A 462 -0.83 20.12 21.81
C GLY A 462 -2.01 20.62 20.96
N ALA A 463 -2.06 21.94 20.73
CA ALA A 463 -3.09 22.59 19.92
C ALA A 463 -3.06 22.19 18.42
N ALA A 464 -1.98 21.56 17.96
CA ALA A 464 -1.85 21.06 16.59
C ALA A 464 -2.63 19.75 16.32
N VAL A 465 -3.44 19.28 17.28
CA VAL A 465 -4.45 18.25 17.07
C VAL A 465 -5.67 18.92 16.41
N THR A 466 -5.80 18.74 15.09
CA THR A 466 -6.71 19.53 14.24
C THR A 466 -7.57 18.70 13.29
N TYR A 467 -7.52 17.36 13.37
CA TYR A 467 -8.32 16.48 12.52
C TYR A 467 -9.83 16.72 12.69
N THR A 468 -10.60 16.46 11.63
CA THR A 468 -12.03 16.81 11.58
C THR A 468 -12.97 15.61 11.54
N GLY A 469 -12.47 14.39 11.34
CA GLY A 469 -13.31 13.20 11.30
C GLY A 469 -13.92 12.83 12.65
N THR A 470 -14.63 11.69 12.66
CA THR A 470 -15.24 11.18 13.89
C THR A 470 -14.18 10.69 14.86
N THR A 471 -14.34 11.04 16.13
CA THR A 471 -13.61 10.45 17.26
C THR A 471 -14.46 9.37 17.92
N THR A 472 -13.97 8.13 17.97
CA THR A 472 -14.64 7.01 18.64
C THR A 472 -13.77 6.47 19.77
N VAL A 473 -14.33 6.29 20.95
CA VAL A 473 -13.71 5.55 22.06
C VAL A 473 -14.58 4.33 22.34
N SER A 474 -14.04 3.15 22.08
CA SER A 474 -14.72 1.87 22.31
C SER A 474 -14.12 1.08 23.46
N LYS A 475 -12.89 1.38 23.88
CA LYS A 475 -12.22 0.75 25.02
C LYS A 475 -11.14 1.68 25.57
N GLY A 476 -10.81 1.53 26.86
CA GLY A 476 -9.73 2.28 27.50
C GLY A 476 -10.01 3.79 27.55
N THR A 477 -8.93 4.56 27.64
CA THR A 477 -8.99 6.02 27.81
C THR A 477 -8.39 6.76 26.62
N LEU A 478 -9.12 7.71 26.06
CA LEU A 478 -8.57 8.79 25.23
C LEU A 478 -8.42 10.03 26.12
N ALA A 479 -7.21 10.55 26.29
CA ALA A 479 -6.90 11.69 27.14
C ALA A 479 -6.50 12.92 26.32
N LEU A 480 -7.00 14.11 26.68
CA LEU A 480 -6.64 15.38 26.06
C LEU A 480 -5.73 16.18 26.99
N ARG A 481 -4.57 16.63 26.48
CA ARG A 481 -3.57 17.36 27.29
C ARG A 481 -2.98 18.54 26.51
N ARG A 482 -2.41 19.49 27.26
CA ARG A 482 -1.61 20.62 26.74
C ARG A 482 -2.24 21.33 25.52
N GLY A 483 -3.54 21.64 25.61
CA GLY A 483 -4.28 22.36 24.57
C GLY A 483 -4.85 21.52 23.42
N ALA A 484 -4.75 20.18 23.45
CA ALA A 484 -5.47 19.34 22.51
C ALA A 484 -6.99 19.44 22.76
N THR A 485 -7.78 19.59 21.68
CA THR A 485 -9.25 19.67 21.75
C THR A 485 -9.90 18.78 20.70
N LEU A 486 -11.20 18.49 20.87
CA LEU A 486 -12.01 17.74 19.90
C LEU A 486 -13.09 18.61 19.24
N THR A 487 -13.03 19.93 19.40
CA THR A 487 -14.06 20.87 18.91
C THR A 487 -14.29 20.75 17.39
N ARG A 488 -13.26 20.34 16.64
CA ARG A 488 -13.32 20.15 15.18
C ARG A 488 -13.83 18.77 14.76
N SER A 489 -13.98 17.82 15.69
CA SER A 489 -14.47 16.48 15.37
C SER A 489 -15.91 16.57 14.85
N ARG A 490 -16.20 15.87 13.75
CA ARG A 490 -17.56 15.76 13.20
C ARG A 490 -18.54 15.12 14.18
N ALA A 491 -18.05 14.19 14.99
CA ALA A 491 -18.79 13.53 16.06
C ALA A 491 -17.83 12.92 17.08
N ILE A 492 -18.30 12.82 18.33
CA ILE A 492 -17.61 12.12 19.42
C ILE A 492 -18.51 10.98 19.90
N ARG A 493 -17.97 9.75 19.94
CA ARG A 493 -18.74 8.53 20.26
C ARG A 493 -18.05 7.70 21.35
N LEU A 494 -18.73 7.50 22.47
CA LEU A 494 -18.29 6.58 23.55
C LEU A 494 -19.10 5.29 23.49
N THR A 495 -18.65 4.31 22.70
CA THR A 495 -19.48 3.18 22.26
C THR A 495 -19.56 2.02 23.25
N ALA A 496 -18.79 2.05 24.34
CA ALA A 496 -18.82 1.04 25.41
C ALA A 496 -18.94 1.68 26.79
N ALA A 497 -19.48 0.96 27.77
CA ALA A 497 -19.62 1.47 29.15
C ALA A 497 -18.24 1.76 29.78
N GLY A 498 -17.24 0.92 29.49
CA GLY A 498 -15.85 1.11 29.91
C GLY A 498 -15.04 2.07 29.03
N ALA A 499 -15.63 2.73 28.04
CA ALA A 499 -14.94 3.74 27.24
C ALA A 499 -14.85 5.05 28.02
N ARG A 500 -13.65 5.63 28.09
CA ARG A 500 -13.39 6.88 28.81
C ARG A 500 -12.78 7.94 27.91
N LEU A 501 -13.34 9.14 27.94
CA LEU A 501 -12.73 10.35 27.40
C LEU A 501 -12.32 11.24 28.57
N ASP A 502 -11.02 11.36 28.83
CA ASP A 502 -10.48 12.25 29.84
C ASP A 502 -10.13 13.60 29.19
N THR A 503 -10.84 14.65 29.57
CA THR A 503 -10.77 15.96 28.91
C THR A 503 -9.66 16.84 29.46
N GLY A 504 -9.02 16.42 30.56
CA GLY A 504 -8.08 17.26 31.30
C GLY A 504 -8.73 18.54 31.86
N PRO A 505 -7.91 19.47 32.37
CA PRO A 505 -8.38 20.71 33.01
C PRO A 505 -9.17 21.65 32.09
N ALA A 506 -8.93 21.58 30.78
CA ALA A 506 -9.60 22.45 29.80
C ALA A 506 -11.08 22.07 29.57
N GLY A 507 -11.49 20.85 29.94
CA GLY A 507 -12.82 20.35 29.64
C GLY A 507 -13.03 19.99 28.16
N LEU A 508 -14.22 19.52 27.85
CA LEU A 508 -14.67 19.20 26.50
C LEU A 508 -15.68 20.24 26.02
N HIS A 509 -15.38 20.86 24.88
CA HIS A 509 -16.32 21.68 24.13
C HIS A 509 -16.97 20.85 23.02
N VAL A 510 -18.27 20.59 23.14
CA VAL A 510 -19.05 19.86 22.14
C VAL A 510 -19.69 20.85 21.19
N ALA A 511 -19.09 21.05 20.02
CA ALA A 511 -19.62 21.93 18.96
C ALA A 511 -20.50 21.18 17.94
N THR A 512 -20.43 19.85 17.90
CA THR A 512 -21.18 19.01 16.95
C THR A 512 -22.06 18.02 17.70
N THR A 513 -21.61 16.78 17.88
CA THR A 513 -22.37 15.74 18.56
C THR A 513 -21.51 14.93 19.53
N LEU A 514 -22.06 14.65 20.71
CA LEU A 514 -21.52 13.69 21.67
C LEU A 514 -22.59 12.63 21.94
N THR A 515 -22.23 11.37 21.72
CA THR A 515 -23.14 10.23 21.93
C THR A 515 -22.42 9.08 22.61
N GLY A 516 -23.17 8.22 23.32
CA GLY A 516 -22.61 6.98 23.82
C GLY A 516 -23.18 6.53 25.16
N LYS A 517 -22.46 5.57 25.75
CA LYS A 517 -22.75 5.00 27.08
C LYS A 517 -21.53 4.98 28.00
N GLY A 518 -20.42 5.56 27.56
CA GLY A 518 -19.18 5.63 28.33
C GLY A 518 -19.13 6.83 29.27
N THR A 519 -17.93 7.17 29.73
CA THR A 519 -17.68 8.27 30.66
C THR A 519 -16.84 9.36 30.02
N VAL A 520 -17.31 10.61 30.08
CA VAL A 520 -16.47 11.80 29.93
C VAL A 520 -15.99 12.20 31.32
N ALA A 521 -14.68 12.34 31.52
CA ALA A 521 -14.09 12.73 32.79
C ALA A 521 -13.47 14.12 32.69
N GLY A 522 -14.08 15.06 33.42
CA GLY A 522 -13.83 16.48 33.34
C GLY A 522 -15.07 17.27 32.89
N ALA A 523 -14.93 18.59 32.84
CA ALA A 523 -16.03 19.49 32.52
C ALA A 523 -16.50 19.32 31.06
N VAL A 524 -17.80 19.48 30.82
CA VAL A 524 -18.41 19.45 29.48
C VAL A 524 -19.21 20.74 29.25
N THR A 525 -18.93 21.40 28.13
CA THR A 525 -19.72 22.52 27.61
C THR A 525 -20.39 22.08 26.31
N ASN A 526 -21.73 22.08 26.30
CA ASN A 526 -22.55 21.69 25.15
C ASN A 526 -23.03 22.92 24.38
N GLU A 527 -22.55 23.07 23.14
CA GLU A 527 -23.03 24.05 22.15
C GLU A 527 -23.60 23.37 20.88
N GLY A 528 -23.53 22.04 20.81
CA GLY A 528 -24.12 21.20 19.77
C GLY A 528 -25.17 20.27 20.38
N ALA A 529 -25.10 18.97 20.08
CA ALA A 529 -26.04 17.98 20.63
C ALA A 529 -25.34 16.94 21.51
N VAL A 530 -25.81 16.77 22.74
CA VAL A 530 -25.41 15.68 23.64
C VAL A 530 -26.55 14.68 23.73
N THR A 531 -26.32 13.43 23.36
CA THR A 531 -27.29 12.35 23.59
C THR A 531 -27.09 11.74 24.97
N THR A 532 -28.18 11.65 25.71
CA THR A 532 -28.29 11.03 27.04
C THR A 532 -27.87 9.55 27.04
N GLY A 533 -27.57 9.01 28.23
CA GLY A 533 -27.12 7.62 28.44
C GLY A 533 -25.63 7.45 28.74
N LEU A 534 -24.85 8.53 28.64
CA LEU A 534 -23.45 8.60 29.07
C LEU A 534 -23.31 9.22 30.47
N THR A 535 -22.13 9.09 31.06
CA THR A 535 -21.77 9.75 32.33
C THR A 535 -20.80 10.90 32.08
N VAL A 536 -21.06 12.06 32.67
CA VAL A 536 -20.11 13.18 32.81
C VAL A 536 -19.63 13.18 34.25
N ASN A 537 -18.39 12.75 34.45
CA ASN A 537 -17.72 12.85 35.74
C ASN A 537 -17.04 14.22 35.87
N GLY A 538 -17.85 15.24 36.16
CA GLY A 538 -17.45 16.65 36.20
C GLY A 538 -18.63 17.59 35.96
N PRO A 539 -18.40 18.91 35.90
CA PRO A 539 -19.43 19.89 35.57
C PRO A 539 -20.03 19.67 34.18
N TYR A 540 -21.34 19.88 34.05
CA TYR A 540 -22.04 19.91 32.76
C TYR A 540 -22.73 21.27 32.57
N THR A 541 -22.37 21.96 31.50
CA THR A 541 -23.00 23.22 31.08
C THR A 541 -23.59 23.06 29.70
N GLN A 542 -24.90 23.21 29.56
CA GLN A 542 -25.55 23.43 28.28
C GLN A 542 -25.70 24.92 28.02
N SER A 543 -25.19 25.37 26.88
CA SER A 543 -25.37 26.76 26.40
C SER A 543 -26.73 26.95 25.74
N SER A 544 -27.09 28.19 25.42
CA SER A 544 -28.31 28.51 24.64
C SER A 544 -28.34 27.89 23.25
N LYS A 545 -27.18 27.53 22.67
CA LYS A 545 -27.08 26.85 21.37
C LYS A 545 -27.18 25.33 21.48
N GLY A 546 -27.02 24.80 22.69
CA GLY A 546 -26.91 23.36 22.91
C GLY A 546 -28.27 22.69 22.98
N THR A 547 -28.31 21.43 22.57
CA THR A 547 -29.46 20.54 22.70
C THR A 547 -29.09 19.30 23.50
N LEU A 548 -29.93 18.93 24.47
CA LEU A 548 -29.87 17.64 25.13
C LEU A 548 -30.86 16.69 24.46
N VAL A 549 -30.40 15.56 23.93
CA VAL A 549 -31.23 14.60 23.20
C VAL A 549 -31.52 13.37 24.06
N LEU A 550 -32.78 13.15 24.42
CA LEU A 550 -33.20 12.06 25.28
C LEU A 550 -33.51 10.77 24.49
N ARG A 551 -32.76 9.68 24.74
CA ARG A 551 -32.90 8.40 24.00
C ARG A 551 -33.04 7.15 24.88
N GLY A 552 -33.39 7.31 26.15
CA GLY A 552 -33.92 6.24 27.01
C GLY A 552 -33.23 6.02 28.34
N LYS A 553 -31.95 6.40 28.47
CA LYS A 553 -31.26 6.47 29.78
C LYS A 553 -30.93 7.92 30.06
N PRO A 554 -30.94 8.37 31.34
CA PRO A 554 -30.60 9.75 31.66
C PRO A 554 -29.14 10.07 31.31
N LEU A 555 -28.84 11.36 31.13
CA LEU A 555 -27.47 11.84 31.29
C LEU A 555 -27.12 11.82 32.77
N LYS A 556 -26.04 11.14 33.16
CA LYS A 556 -25.56 11.17 34.55
C LYS A 556 -24.47 12.23 34.70
N VAL A 557 -24.57 13.11 35.70
CA VAL A 557 -23.59 14.17 35.96
C VAL A 557 -23.21 14.19 37.43
N THR A 558 -21.92 14.13 37.75
CA THR A 558 -21.44 14.16 39.15
C THR A 558 -20.98 15.55 39.62
N GLY A 559 -20.77 16.50 38.72
CA GLY A 559 -20.46 17.89 39.06
C GLY A 559 -21.67 18.81 38.88
N THR A 560 -21.45 20.12 39.02
CA THR A 560 -22.50 21.14 38.87
C THR A 560 -23.18 21.09 37.51
N VAL A 561 -24.49 21.33 37.48
CA VAL A 561 -25.30 21.36 36.25
C VAL A 561 -25.82 22.77 35.97
N ARG A 562 -25.57 23.27 34.76
CA ARG A 562 -26.16 24.49 34.22
C ARG A 562 -26.89 24.20 32.91
N LEU A 563 -28.17 24.58 32.83
CA LEU A 563 -29.02 24.33 31.68
C LEU A 563 -29.45 25.63 30.99
N ALA A 564 -29.48 25.58 29.67
CA ALA A 564 -30.04 26.56 28.74
C ALA A 564 -30.38 25.81 27.43
N GLY A 565 -30.85 26.50 26.40
CA GLY A 565 -31.09 25.90 25.07
C GLY A 565 -32.09 24.75 25.09
N ASP A 566 -32.01 23.85 24.11
CA ASP A 566 -33.09 22.92 23.81
C ASP A 566 -33.01 21.58 24.56
N LEU A 567 -34.18 20.98 24.75
CA LEU A 567 -34.36 19.58 25.12
C LEU A 567 -35.14 18.86 24.02
N ASP A 568 -34.48 17.93 23.32
CA ASP A 568 -35.11 17.07 22.32
C ASP A 568 -35.54 15.74 22.94
N VAL A 569 -36.86 15.54 22.98
CA VAL A 569 -37.52 14.34 23.51
C VAL A 569 -38.22 13.51 22.43
N SER A 570 -38.05 13.88 21.16
CA SER A 570 -38.76 13.27 20.01
C SER A 570 -38.61 11.75 19.94
N ALA A 571 -37.43 11.22 20.29
CA ALA A 571 -37.13 9.79 20.28
C ALA A 571 -37.89 8.97 21.33
N LEU A 572 -38.59 9.60 22.28
CA LEU A 572 -39.49 8.92 23.22
C LEU A 572 -40.89 8.69 22.65
N GLY A 573 -41.36 9.54 21.73
CA GLY A 573 -42.74 9.50 21.22
C GLY A 573 -43.06 8.25 20.38
N GLY A 574 -42.05 7.56 19.84
CA GLY A 574 -42.21 6.33 19.06
C GLY A 574 -42.03 5.03 19.85
N ARG A 575 -41.87 5.09 21.19
CA ARG A 575 -41.56 3.92 22.02
C ARG A 575 -42.75 3.50 22.88
N GLY A 576 -43.56 2.55 22.39
CA GLY A 576 -44.50 1.76 23.19
C GLY A 576 -45.40 2.56 24.16
N ARG A 577 -45.79 1.93 25.28
CA ARG A 577 -46.61 2.59 26.31
C ARG A 577 -45.79 3.72 26.97
N PRO A 578 -46.30 4.95 27.04
CA PRO A 578 -45.60 6.08 27.65
C PRO A 578 -45.27 5.77 29.12
N ALA A 579 -44.01 6.01 29.49
CA ALA A 579 -43.56 5.84 30.86
C ALA A 579 -44.23 6.89 31.77
N ARG A 580 -44.62 6.50 32.99
CA ARG A 580 -45.21 7.43 33.96
C ARG A 580 -44.23 8.53 34.37
N GLU A 581 -42.95 8.18 34.44
CA GLU A 581 -41.86 9.07 34.77
C GLU A 581 -40.65 8.75 33.88
N VAL A 582 -39.95 9.78 33.41
CA VAL A 582 -38.72 9.66 32.63
C VAL A 582 -37.67 10.60 33.18
N THR A 583 -36.62 10.06 33.78
CA THR A 583 -35.44 10.85 34.18
C THR A 583 -34.67 11.28 32.95
N VAL A 584 -34.52 12.59 32.77
CA VAL A 584 -33.76 13.22 31.69
C VAL A 584 -32.28 13.32 32.09
N LEU A 585 -32.05 13.80 33.31
CA LEU A 585 -30.74 14.05 33.88
C LEU A 585 -30.74 13.55 35.32
N ASP A 586 -29.75 12.72 35.63
CA ASP A 586 -29.43 12.19 36.95
C ASP A 586 -28.23 13.00 37.51
N HIS A 587 -28.46 13.84 38.51
CA HIS A 587 -27.48 14.76 39.07
C HIS A 587 -26.94 14.25 40.42
N ARG A 588 -25.77 13.62 40.40
CA ARG A 588 -25.08 13.09 41.60
C ARG A 588 -24.07 14.04 42.22
N GLY A 589 -24.18 15.35 41.96
CA GLY A 589 -23.30 16.35 42.55
C GLY A 589 -23.99 17.12 43.66
N ASP A 590 -23.20 17.72 44.54
CA ASP A 590 -23.72 18.56 45.62
C ASP A 590 -24.09 19.93 45.06
N GLY A 591 -25.38 20.17 44.87
CA GLY A 591 -25.86 21.45 44.37
C GLY A 591 -27.19 21.37 43.63
N ARG A 592 -27.80 22.53 43.43
CA ARG A 592 -29.01 22.67 42.63
C ARG A 592 -28.64 22.85 41.17
N ILE A 593 -29.51 22.35 40.28
CA ILE A 593 -29.47 22.71 38.87
C ILE A 593 -29.69 24.22 38.73
N SER A 594 -28.83 24.87 37.94
CA SER A 594 -28.98 26.29 37.59
C SER A 594 -29.51 26.44 36.16
N GLY A 595 -30.47 27.34 35.97
CA GLY A 595 -31.14 27.55 34.67
C GLY A 595 -32.18 26.47 34.33
N THR A 596 -32.77 26.58 33.15
CA THR A 596 -33.78 25.66 32.61
C THR A 596 -33.56 25.52 31.10
N PHE A 597 -34.10 24.47 30.50
CA PHE A 597 -34.22 24.43 29.04
C PHE A 597 -35.12 25.58 28.55
N GLU A 598 -34.89 26.02 27.32
CA GLU A 598 -35.62 27.10 26.67
C GLU A 598 -37.11 26.77 26.58
N GLY A 599 -37.96 27.74 26.94
CA GLY A 599 -39.42 27.55 26.99
C GLY A 599 -39.94 26.60 28.07
N LEU A 600 -39.08 25.89 28.81
CA LEU A 600 -39.44 24.82 29.74
C LEU A 600 -39.11 25.18 31.18
N ARG A 601 -39.81 26.16 31.77
CA ARG A 601 -39.71 26.48 33.20
C ARG A 601 -40.18 25.31 34.08
N GLN A 602 -39.91 25.34 35.38
CA GLN A 602 -40.42 24.35 36.34
C GLN A 602 -41.93 24.12 36.14
N GLY A 603 -42.35 22.86 35.97
CA GLY A 603 -43.74 22.47 35.77
C GLY A 603 -44.31 22.74 34.37
N ALA A 604 -43.50 23.25 33.44
CA ALA A 604 -43.89 23.44 32.04
C ALA A 604 -44.35 22.12 31.41
N ARG A 605 -45.29 22.22 30.48
CA ARG A 605 -45.89 21.07 29.80
C ARG A 605 -45.22 20.84 28.47
N LEU A 606 -44.89 19.60 28.17
CA LEU A 606 -44.41 19.15 26.87
C LEU A 606 -45.26 17.97 26.40
N LYS A 607 -45.58 17.93 25.10
CA LYS A 607 -46.40 16.87 24.52
C LYS A 607 -45.50 15.87 23.80
N LEU A 608 -45.69 14.58 24.10
CA LEU A 608 -44.99 13.45 23.49
C LEU A 608 -46.02 12.44 23.00
N GLY A 609 -46.28 12.42 21.68
CA GLY A 609 -47.46 11.74 21.14
C GLY A 609 -48.73 12.30 21.78
N ASP A 610 -49.60 11.45 22.31
CA ASP A 610 -50.82 11.86 23.01
C ASP A 610 -50.62 12.15 24.51
N THR A 611 -49.42 11.92 25.05
CA THR A 611 -49.14 12.10 26.48
C THR A 611 -48.58 13.49 26.74
N THR A 612 -49.21 14.21 27.67
CA THR A 612 -48.67 15.47 28.20
C THR A 612 -47.80 15.17 29.41
N TYR A 613 -46.53 15.55 29.35
CA TYR A 613 -45.59 15.47 30.47
C TYR A 613 -45.41 16.84 31.11
N ARG A 614 -45.10 16.85 32.41
CA ARG A 614 -44.58 18.04 33.12
C ARG A 614 -43.12 17.83 33.46
N ILE A 615 -42.30 18.86 33.26
CA ILE A 615 -40.89 18.85 33.64
C ILE A 615 -40.70 19.30 35.10
N ASP A 616 -39.84 18.60 35.84
CA ASP A 616 -39.43 18.92 37.20
C ASP A 616 -37.89 18.93 37.27
N TYR A 617 -37.30 20.04 37.73
CA TYR A 617 -35.85 20.23 37.91
C TYR A 617 -35.38 19.97 39.36
N ARG A 618 -36.27 19.45 40.20
CA ARG A 618 -36.02 19.05 41.60
C ARG A 618 -36.50 17.63 41.86
N ALA A 619 -36.54 16.81 40.81
CA ALA A 619 -36.98 15.43 40.90
C ALA A 619 -35.95 14.59 41.67
N GLY A 620 -36.27 13.30 41.86
CA GLY A 620 -35.35 12.33 42.46
C GLY A 620 -34.94 12.69 43.88
N ASP A 621 -33.64 12.85 44.10
CA ASP A 621 -33.01 13.29 45.36
C ASP A 621 -33.06 14.83 45.58
N GLY A 622 -33.80 15.56 44.74
CA GLY A 622 -34.08 16.99 44.91
C GLY A 622 -33.34 17.88 43.92
N ASN A 623 -32.51 17.31 43.04
CA ASN A 623 -31.74 18.02 42.02
C ASN A 623 -31.68 17.29 40.67
N ASP A 624 -32.52 16.27 40.42
CA ASP A 624 -32.65 15.63 39.11
C ASP A 624 -33.59 16.41 38.17
N VAL A 625 -33.50 16.11 36.87
CA VAL A 625 -34.52 16.52 35.88
C VAL A 625 -35.36 15.32 35.46
N ALA A 626 -36.67 15.38 35.70
CA ALA A 626 -37.62 14.33 35.30
C ALA A 626 -38.84 14.88 34.55
N LEU A 627 -39.42 14.02 33.72
CA LEU A 627 -40.68 14.24 33.02
C LEU A 627 -41.74 13.32 33.63
N THR A 628 -42.82 13.87 34.18
CA THR A 628 -43.93 13.08 34.75
C THR A 628 -45.16 13.18 33.86
N ALA A 629 -45.71 12.04 33.44
CA ALA A 629 -46.93 11.97 32.65
C ALA A 629 -48.12 12.47 33.46
N LYS A 630 -48.89 13.40 32.89
CA LYS A 630 -50.16 13.82 33.47
C LYS A 630 -51.18 12.72 33.18
N THR A 631 -51.55 11.93 34.19
CA THR A 631 -52.66 10.98 34.07
C THR A 631 -53.94 11.78 33.79
N ALA A 632 -54.67 11.43 32.73
CA ALA A 632 -56.03 11.94 32.55
C ALA A 632 -56.87 11.44 33.73
N PRO A 633 -57.70 12.28 34.38
CA PRO A 633 -58.63 11.77 35.39
C PRO A 633 -59.48 10.66 34.77
N SER A 634 -59.58 9.51 35.46
CA SER A 634 -60.54 8.47 35.05
C SER A 634 -61.93 9.09 35.02
N PRO A 635 -62.78 8.76 34.04
CA PRO A 635 -64.19 9.13 34.12
C PRO A 635 -64.77 8.47 35.37
N SER A 636 -65.21 9.26 36.34
CA SER A 636 -65.99 8.77 37.47
C SER A 636 -67.26 8.09 36.93
N PRO A 637 -67.65 6.92 37.44
CA PRO A 637 -68.88 6.28 37.02
C PRO A 637 -70.05 6.84 37.85
N THR A 638 -70.87 7.70 37.26
CA THR A 638 -72.25 7.89 37.73
C THR A 638 -73.19 8.05 36.53
N ALA A 639 -74.19 7.18 36.52
CA ALA A 639 -75.26 6.96 35.54
C ALA A 639 -76.36 8.06 35.59
N PRO A 640 -77.55 7.83 35.01
CA PRO A 640 -77.87 7.81 33.58
C PRO A 640 -78.83 8.96 33.17
N GLU A 641 -78.81 9.24 31.87
CA GLU A 641 -79.91 9.68 30.99
C GLU A 641 -81.08 10.53 31.55
N ALA A 642 -81.20 11.75 31.02
CA ALA A 642 -82.50 12.40 30.82
C ALA A 642 -82.49 13.14 29.46
N SER A 643 -83.30 12.60 28.56
CA SER A 643 -83.56 13.08 27.21
C SER A 643 -84.32 14.40 27.21
N ALA A 644 -83.92 15.35 26.35
CA ALA A 644 -84.86 16.32 25.78
C ALA A 644 -84.41 16.75 24.38
N SER A 645 -85.33 16.51 23.46
CA SER A 645 -85.32 16.77 22.02
C SER A 645 -85.27 18.26 21.66
N GLY A 646 -84.68 18.56 20.50
CA GLY A 646 -84.88 19.84 19.82
C GLY A 646 -84.01 19.97 18.57
N ALA A 647 -84.47 19.39 17.46
CA ALA A 647 -83.91 19.63 16.13
C ALA A 647 -84.10 21.10 15.72
N VAL A 648 -83.18 21.61 14.88
CA VAL A 648 -83.44 22.38 13.64
C VAL A 648 -82.09 22.77 13.03
N ALA A 649 -81.90 22.42 11.76
CA ALA A 649 -80.96 23.09 10.85
C ALA A 649 -81.79 23.90 9.84
N PRO A 650 -81.29 25.04 9.35
CA PRO A 650 -80.85 25.04 7.94
C PRO A 650 -79.62 25.91 7.61
N ARG A 651 -78.79 25.35 6.71
CA ARG A 651 -78.11 25.92 5.52
C ARG A 651 -77.68 27.40 5.45
N SER A 652 -76.36 27.52 5.18
CA SER A 652 -75.68 28.29 4.10
C SER A 652 -75.59 29.81 4.12
N ALA A 653 -74.37 30.35 4.27
CA ALA A 653 -73.60 31.07 3.23
C ALA A 653 -72.46 31.92 3.86
N GLY A 654 -71.33 32.06 3.15
CA GLY A 654 -70.46 33.24 3.27
C GLY A 654 -69.04 33.06 3.84
N ARG A 655 -68.15 32.44 3.06
CA ARG A 655 -66.82 32.93 2.63
C ARG A 655 -66.01 33.86 3.57
N SER A 656 -64.83 33.37 4.01
CA SER A 656 -63.47 33.99 3.86
C SER A 656 -62.47 33.23 4.74
N GLU A 657 -61.51 32.53 4.12
CA GLU A 657 -60.06 32.82 4.22
C GLU A 657 -59.53 32.83 5.66
N ASP A 658 -58.87 31.75 6.10
CA ASP A 658 -57.41 31.74 6.13
C ASP A 658 -56.80 30.39 6.53
N VAL A 659 -55.53 30.27 6.15
CA VAL A 659 -54.75 29.06 5.91
C VAL A 659 -54.43 28.24 7.17
N GLY A 660 -54.93 27.00 7.21
CA GLY A 660 -54.50 25.97 8.16
C GLY A 660 -53.25 25.25 7.67
N PHE A 661 -52.15 25.38 8.43
CA PHE A 661 -50.97 24.54 8.27
C PHE A 661 -51.19 23.18 8.94
N GLY A 662 -51.11 22.12 8.13
CA GLY A 662 -50.29 21.00 8.54
C GLY A 662 -50.49 19.69 7.78
N TRP A 663 -49.67 18.75 8.25
CA TRP A 663 -49.76 17.30 8.17
C TRP A 663 -49.08 16.63 6.95
N TRP A 664 -47.92 16.01 7.25
CA TRP A 664 -47.26 14.84 6.62
C TRP A 664 -48.26 13.68 6.30
N PRO A 665 -47.94 12.57 5.58
CA PRO A 665 -46.64 11.85 5.52
C PRO A 665 -46.29 11.10 4.20
N TYR A 666 -45.16 10.39 4.26
CA TYR A 666 -44.51 9.40 3.38
C TYR A 666 -45.35 8.58 2.36
N ALA A 667 -44.71 8.28 1.22
CA ALA A 667 -44.86 7.01 0.52
C ALA A 667 -43.51 6.51 -0.04
N LEU A 668 -43.18 5.27 0.32
CA LEU A 668 -42.17 4.41 -0.31
C LEU A 668 -42.67 3.99 -1.70
N GLY A 669 -41.77 3.92 -2.68
CA GLY A 669 -42.00 3.30 -3.98
C GLY A 669 -40.71 2.66 -4.51
N LEU A 670 -40.75 1.35 -4.68
CA LEU A 670 -39.70 0.47 -5.17
C LEU A 670 -39.37 0.69 -6.67
N ALA A 671 -38.08 0.49 -6.99
CA ALA A 671 -37.48 -0.09 -8.19
C ALA A 671 -38.06 0.22 -9.59
N LEU A 672 -37.19 0.75 -10.48
CA LEU A 672 -37.08 0.24 -11.85
C LEU A 672 -35.69 0.50 -12.45
N VAL A 673 -35.08 -0.61 -12.87
CA VAL A 673 -33.87 -0.72 -13.69
C VAL A 673 -34.19 -0.26 -15.11
N VAL A 674 -33.43 0.68 -15.68
CA VAL A 674 -33.22 0.76 -17.13
C VAL A 674 -31.76 1.12 -17.39
N SER A 675 -31.04 0.10 -17.81
CA SER A 675 -29.80 0.15 -18.59
C SER A 675 -30.03 0.81 -19.96
N LEU A 676 -29.13 1.70 -20.39
CA LEU A 676 -28.76 1.80 -21.80
C LEU A 676 -27.38 2.42 -21.96
N ALA A 677 -26.62 1.78 -22.84
CA ALA A 677 -25.20 1.93 -23.06
C ALA A 677 -24.94 2.67 -24.39
N VAL A 678 -23.69 3.15 -24.54
CA VAL A 678 -22.92 3.30 -25.81
C VAL A 678 -23.25 4.58 -26.64
N PRO A 679 -22.31 5.17 -27.44
CA PRO A 679 -20.91 4.82 -27.72
C PRO A 679 -19.85 5.92 -27.55
N VAL A 680 -18.62 5.43 -27.49
CA VAL A 680 -17.35 6.07 -27.89
C VAL A 680 -17.38 6.50 -29.36
N ALA A 681 -16.93 7.72 -29.66
CA ALA A 681 -16.52 8.12 -31.01
C ALA A 681 -15.10 8.70 -30.98
N ALA A 682 -14.16 7.93 -31.50
CA ALA A 682 -12.86 8.41 -31.92
C ALA A 682 -13.00 9.11 -33.29
N ARG A 683 -12.33 10.25 -33.47
CA ARG A 683 -11.91 10.71 -34.81
C ARG A 683 -10.62 11.53 -34.74
N ARG A 684 -9.60 11.00 -35.40
CA ARG A 684 -8.39 11.68 -35.89
C ARG A 684 -8.78 12.72 -36.95
N GLY A 685 -8.01 13.82 -37.07
CA GLY A 685 -7.93 14.56 -38.33
C GLY A 685 -7.44 16.02 -38.27
N ARG A 686 -6.10 16.19 -38.31
CA ARG A 686 -5.29 17.19 -39.05
C ARG A 686 -5.82 18.62 -39.36
N GLY A 687 -4.94 19.60 -39.16
CA GLY A 687 -4.82 20.83 -39.98
C GLY A 687 -4.64 22.11 -39.14
N SER A 688 -3.41 22.52 -38.78
CA SER A 688 -2.45 23.36 -39.51
C SER A 688 -2.61 24.89 -39.33
N ARG A 689 -1.51 25.50 -38.85
CA ARG A 689 -0.94 26.83 -39.20
C ARG A 689 -1.66 28.12 -38.77
N ARG A 690 -1.04 28.84 -37.84
CA ARG A 690 -0.45 30.20 -37.99
C ARG A 690 0.27 30.57 -36.69
N ALA A 691 1.59 30.72 -36.70
CA ALA A 691 2.35 31.94 -36.99
C ALA A 691 2.30 32.95 -35.83
N GLY A 692 3.44 33.13 -35.17
CA GLY A 692 3.70 34.15 -34.16
C GLY A 692 5.18 34.17 -33.81
N ARG A 693 5.97 34.87 -34.64
CA ARG A 693 7.38 35.22 -34.37
C ARG A 693 7.40 36.25 -33.23
N HIS A 694 8.36 36.14 -32.32
CA HIS A 694 9.21 37.28 -31.93
C HIS A 694 10.47 36.74 -31.25
N ALA A 695 11.60 37.00 -31.89
CA ALA A 695 12.93 36.88 -31.33
C ALA A 695 13.26 38.16 -30.54
N ALA A 696 14.06 38.04 -29.49
CA ALA A 696 15.45 38.54 -29.46
C ALA A 696 15.90 38.94 -28.05
N ARG A 697 17.08 38.39 -27.69
CA ARG A 697 18.23 39.04 -27.01
C ARG A 697 18.02 39.59 -25.58
N ALA A 698 19.02 39.70 -24.71
CA ALA A 698 20.39 39.21 -24.60
C ALA A 698 20.88 39.65 -23.20
N ARG A 699 21.86 38.90 -22.65
CA ARG A 699 22.97 39.36 -21.79
C ARG A 699 22.69 40.44 -20.72
N GLN A 700 22.79 40.02 -19.46
CA GLN A 700 23.94 40.30 -18.58
C GLN A 700 24.09 39.16 -17.58
#